data_AF-A0A2W7U0X5-F1
#
_entry.id   AF-A0A2W7U0X5-F1
#
_cell.length_a   1.000
_cell.length_b   1.000
_cell.length_c   1.000
_cell.angle_alpha   90.00
_cell.angle_beta   90.00
_cell.angle_gamma   90.00
#
_symmetry.space_group_name_H-M   'P 1'
#
loop_
_entity.id
_entity.type
_entity.pdbx_description
1 polymer ?
#
loop_
_entity_poly.entity_id
_entity_poly.type
_entity_poly.pdbx_seq_one_letter_code
_entity_poly.pdbx_strand_id
1 'polypeptide(L)'
;MTIKNTTFSFFLLLSFAAFSQSSVNKTEAVSYEKPVSYLDSIKKTFVKYDRTVKTDSLWMNQIGSTLDIYNDLETEINTVNIDKDIDIELPTELLKERLAAMDAKSPFNIEYNQGLENLIKSFLKNRRKAFANQMAVAQYYFPLFEEALAKQNVPLEIKYLAVVESALNPKAVSRVGATGLWQFMYQTGKQYNLNIDSYVDERSDPLKSSEAAAQYMTNMYAIFNDWDLVLASYNSGPGNVTKAIRRSGGQQNFWNIKDKLPKETQGYVPAFLATMYIYEYHKEHGIVPKKALVRHFATDTVMVKKEMSFAQISNLLDIPVEQLQALNPSYKRNVIPNYTGKSHYLTLPSSKVAVFTSNEDKIYAYVQYESDKREKIYEGRRSNFIKDSAATALASNTKVKYYKVKRGDNLGDIAKRNDVAVSDLKKWNRLKGNSVAAGKSLKIIIEKDSDSSSAQLASNSDKNKALIVKDNTSIASKENKATVDKTDTLVANATNFYIVQKGDNLNTIAKKYNITVAEIKEWNHLSSQNIKLGASLQVGNVVTPVANETAVAVVAASELKDIQYEVQKGDNLGSIAKKFGASLADLKQWNNLHSNNISVGNSLVVAKNEIAINTNNATVDSFKKKDIATASSKNDDSNYLVQKGDSLFSISKKYPGVTVSDLKKWNNITGDDLKPGMGLKIKG
;
A
#
# COMPACT_ATOMS: atom_id res chain seq x y z
N MET A 1 -13.32 -83.13 -76.26
CA MET A 1 -14.09 -84.21 -75.58
C MET A 1 -13.68 -84.22 -74.11
N THR A 2 -14.61 -84.38 -73.17
CA THR A 2 -14.49 -85.05 -71.83
C THR A 2 -13.14 -85.16 -71.08
N ILE A 3 -13.00 -85.00 -69.74
CA ILE A 3 -13.92 -84.58 -68.64
C ILE A 3 -13.12 -84.40 -67.30
N LYS A 4 -13.49 -83.41 -66.47
CA LYS A 4 -13.36 -83.25 -64.98
C LYS A 4 -12.03 -83.53 -64.20
N ASN A 5 -12.11 -83.20 -62.88
CA ASN A 5 -11.35 -83.68 -61.70
C ASN A 5 -9.99 -82.98 -61.38
N THR A 6 -9.59 -82.71 -60.12
CA THR A 6 -10.27 -82.83 -58.79
C THR A 6 -9.58 -82.01 -57.66
N THR A 7 -10.39 -81.44 -56.74
CA THR A 7 -10.20 -81.28 -55.26
C THR A 7 -8.95 -80.61 -54.60
N PHE A 8 -9.26 -79.51 -53.87
CA PHE A 8 -8.94 -79.21 -52.44
C PHE A 8 -7.57 -78.72 -51.91
N SER A 9 -7.69 -78.00 -50.78
CA SER A 9 -6.78 -77.85 -49.61
C SER A 9 -5.74 -76.72 -49.51
N PHE A 10 -6.19 -75.66 -48.80
CA PHE A 10 -5.67 -75.20 -47.48
C PHE A 10 -4.43 -74.27 -47.35
N PHE A 11 -4.70 -73.10 -46.77
CA PHE A 11 -3.87 -72.29 -45.83
C PHE A 11 -2.59 -71.52 -46.25
N LEU A 12 -2.75 -70.18 -46.28
CA LEU A 12 -2.19 -69.22 -45.28
C LEU A 12 -0.77 -68.61 -45.44
N LEU A 13 -0.75 -67.31 -45.81
CA LEU A 13 0.27 -66.26 -45.50
C LEU A 13 1.70 -66.44 -46.11
N LEU A 14 2.58 -65.42 -46.18
CA LEU A 14 2.63 -64.09 -45.54
C LEU A 14 3.25 -63.02 -46.48
N SER A 15 2.96 -61.73 -46.19
CA SER A 15 3.77 -60.52 -46.47
C SER A 15 4.22 -60.16 -47.90
N PHE A 16 3.82 -58.94 -48.33
CA PHE A 16 4.61 -58.07 -49.21
C PHE A 16 4.67 -56.67 -48.58
N ALA A 17 5.78 -55.96 -48.72
CA ALA A 17 5.96 -54.60 -48.22
C ALA A 17 5.81 -53.57 -49.35
N ALA A 18 5.26 -52.39 -49.04
CA ALA A 18 5.15 -51.26 -49.96
C ALA A 18 5.72 -49.99 -49.32
N PHE A 19 6.54 -49.25 -50.07
CA PHE A 19 7.08 -47.97 -49.64
C PHE A 19 6.01 -46.87 -49.67
N SER A 20 6.14 -45.89 -48.78
CA SER A 20 5.49 -44.59 -48.86
C SER A 20 6.55 -43.50 -48.79
N GLN A 21 6.50 -42.52 -49.70
CA GLN A 21 7.29 -41.31 -49.65
C GLN A 21 6.36 -40.14 -49.31
N SER A 22 6.75 -39.32 -48.33
CA SER A 22 6.06 -38.09 -47.96
C SER A 22 6.97 -36.88 -48.21
N SER A 23 6.46 -35.89 -48.94
CA SER A 23 7.16 -34.63 -49.19
C SER A 23 7.01 -33.68 -47.99
N VAL A 24 8.13 -33.12 -47.53
CA VAL A 24 8.15 -32.19 -46.41
C VAL A 24 8.13 -30.75 -46.93
N ASN A 25 6.98 -30.09 -46.85
CA ASN A 25 6.92 -28.63 -46.97
C ASN A 25 7.53 -28.00 -45.72
N LYS A 26 8.56 -27.16 -45.90
CA LYS A 26 9.32 -26.55 -44.81
C LYS A 26 8.80 -25.14 -44.53
N THR A 27 7.78 -25.03 -43.69
CA THR A 27 7.29 -23.74 -43.18
C THR A 27 8.29 -23.12 -42.20
N GLU A 28 8.80 -21.94 -42.52
CA GLU A 28 9.68 -21.20 -41.61
C GLU A 28 8.85 -20.50 -40.52
N ALA A 29 9.19 -20.74 -39.25
CA ALA A 29 8.47 -20.20 -38.12
C ALA A 29 8.91 -18.76 -37.83
N VAL A 30 8.13 -17.79 -38.28
CA VAL A 30 8.31 -16.37 -37.90
C VAL A 30 8.09 -16.23 -36.40
N SER A 31 9.15 -15.89 -35.67
CA SER A 31 9.07 -15.67 -34.22
C SER A 31 8.37 -14.34 -33.91
N TYR A 32 7.18 -14.41 -33.32
CA TYR A 32 6.49 -13.24 -32.79
C TYR A 32 7.24 -12.70 -31.57
N GLU A 33 8.11 -11.70 -31.76
CA GLU A 33 8.63 -10.93 -30.64
C GLU A 33 7.48 -10.22 -29.92
N LYS A 34 7.39 -10.45 -28.61
CA LYS A 34 6.38 -9.81 -27.76
C LYS A 34 6.61 -8.29 -27.77
N PRO A 35 5.59 -7.44 -28.04
CA PRO A 35 5.80 -6.02 -28.23
C PRO A 35 6.43 -5.40 -26.99
N VAL A 36 7.66 -4.88 -27.18
CA VAL A 36 8.47 -4.31 -26.10
C VAL A 36 7.80 -3.03 -25.62
N SER A 37 7.55 -2.91 -24.30
CA SER A 37 6.96 -1.68 -23.76
C SER A 37 7.88 -0.49 -24.04
N TYR A 38 7.32 0.72 -24.15
CA TYR A 38 8.13 1.93 -24.26
C TYR A 38 9.05 2.11 -23.03
N LEU A 39 8.59 1.66 -21.85
CA LEU A 39 9.42 1.59 -20.64
C LEU A 39 10.59 0.62 -20.80
N ASP A 40 10.34 -0.61 -21.28
CA ASP A 40 11.36 -1.64 -21.48
C ASP A 40 12.37 -1.22 -22.56
N SER A 41 11.88 -0.55 -23.60
CA SER A 41 12.68 0.03 -24.68
C SER A 41 13.64 1.09 -24.12
N ILE A 42 13.15 2.01 -23.28
CA ILE A 42 13.98 3.00 -22.60
C ILE A 42 14.98 2.35 -21.63
N LYS A 43 14.55 1.37 -20.82
CA LYS A 43 15.44 0.61 -19.91
C LYS A 43 16.58 -0.11 -20.64
N LYS A 44 16.33 -0.66 -21.83
CA LYS A 44 17.39 -1.27 -22.66
C LYS A 44 18.47 -0.26 -23.06
N THR A 45 18.15 1.04 -23.13
CA THR A 45 19.11 2.12 -23.44
C THR A 45 19.80 2.72 -22.21
N PHE A 46 19.50 2.28 -20.99
CA PHE A 46 20.10 2.86 -19.79
C PHE A 46 21.58 2.50 -19.67
N VAL A 47 22.43 3.52 -19.47
CA VAL A 47 23.82 3.31 -19.06
C VAL A 47 23.83 2.67 -17.67
N LYS A 48 24.47 1.50 -17.54
CA LYS A 48 24.59 0.74 -16.30
C LYS A 48 26.04 0.73 -15.85
N TYR A 49 26.26 0.95 -14.55
CA TYR A 49 27.56 0.82 -13.91
C TYR A 49 27.50 -0.35 -12.91
N ASP A 50 28.32 -1.37 -13.11
CA ASP A 50 28.27 -2.58 -12.29
C ASP A 50 28.90 -2.37 -10.89
N ARG A 51 28.09 -1.85 -9.96
CA ARG A 51 28.27 -2.09 -8.53
C ARG A 51 26.98 -1.95 -7.71
N THR A 52 26.73 -2.97 -6.88
CA THR A 52 25.83 -2.98 -5.70
C THR A 52 24.34 -2.65 -5.87
N VAL A 53 23.51 -3.71 -5.89
CA VAL A 53 22.23 -3.80 -5.13
C VAL A 53 22.10 -5.23 -4.56
N LYS A 54 21.80 -5.38 -3.27
CA LYS A 54 21.37 -6.67 -2.67
C LYS A 54 20.66 -6.50 -1.32
N THR A 55 19.71 -5.56 -1.22
CA THR A 55 19.22 -5.06 0.08
C THR A 55 17.75 -4.57 0.10
N ASP A 56 16.78 -5.38 -0.38
CA ASP A 56 15.35 -4.98 -0.38
C ASP A 56 14.45 -5.79 0.57
N SER A 57 14.41 -7.11 0.48
CA SER A 57 13.31 -7.92 1.07
C SER A 57 13.15 -7.88 2.60
N LEU A 58 14.17 -7.45 3.36
CA LEU A 58 14.11 -7.34 4.83
C LEU A 58 13.48 -6.02 5.33
N TRP A 59 13.34 -5.04 4.44
CA TRP A 59 13.06 -3.65 4.80
C TRP A 59 11.55 -3.39 5.09
N MET A 60 10.66 -4.07 4.35
CA MET A 60 9.19 -3.99 4.53
C MET A 60 8.74 -4.28 5.97
N ASN A 61 9.31 -5.32 6.60
CA ASN A 61 8.90 -5.81 7.92
C ASN A 61 9.28 -4.86 9.08
N GLN A 62 10.16 -3.87 8.84
CA GLN A 62 10.62 -2.98 9.91
C GLN A 62 9.82 -1.66 9.94
N ILE A 63 9.53 -1.05 8.78
CA ILE A 63 8.82 0.24 8.72
C ILE A 63 7.36 0.12 9.20
N GLY A 64 6.67 -0.97 8.86
CA GLY A 64 5.30 -1.20 9.34
C GLY A 64 5.19 -1.14 10.88
N SER A 65 6.20 -1.67 11.59
CA SER A 65 6.23 -1.66 13.06
C SER A 65 6.51 -0.30 13.69
N THR A 66 6.99 0.70 12.95
CA THR A 66 7.43 1.98 13.55
C THR A 66 6.27 2.87 13.98
N LEU A 67 5.07 2.70 13.39
CA LEU A 67 3.88 3.45 13.80
C LEU A 67 3.29 2.89 15.10
N ASP A 68 3.24 1.56 15.25
CA ASP A 68 2.79 0.92 16.48
C ASP A 68 3.72 1.30 17.66
N ILE A 69 5.04 1.22 17.46
CA ILE A 69 6.05 1.63 18.45
C ILE A 69 5.91 3.09 18.88
N TYR A 70 5.45 3.98 17.98
CA TYR A 70 5.15 5.37 18.31
C TYR A 70 3.88 5.50 19.18
N ASN A 71 2.79 4.81 18.82
CA ASN A 71 1.54 4.85 19.59
C ASN A 71 1.72 4.24 20.99
N ASP A 72 2.49 3.16 21.10
CA ASP A 72 2.87 2.53 22.36
C ASP A 72 3.66 3.51 23.23
N LEU A 73 4.64 4.23 22.64
CA LEU A 73 5.45 5.24 23.32
C LEU A 73 4.64 6.45 23.83
N GLU A 74 3.78 7.03 22.99
CA GLU A 74 2.87 8.12 23.39
C GLU A 74 1.97 7.67 24.56
N THR A 75 1.53 6.41 24.55
CA THR A 75 0.70 5.85 25.62
C THR A 75 1.52 5.60 26.89
N GLU A 76 2.71 5.01 26.80
CA GLU A 76 3.56 4.71 27.96
C GLU A 76 4.05 5.98 28.67
N ILE A 77 4.53 7.01 27.95
CA ILE A 77 4.97 8.28 28.58
C ILE A 77 3.84 8.90 29.42
N ASN A 78 2.61 8.84 28.92
CA ASN A 78 1.44 9.45 29.58
C ASN A 78 0.77 8.56 30.63
N THR A 79 1.19 7.29 30.80
CA THR A 79 0.55 6.32 31.71
C THR A 79 1.48 5.56 32.64
N VAL A 80 2.81 5.62 32.47
CA VAL A 80 3.76 5.05 33.44
C VAL A 80 3.57 5.69 34.80
N ASN A 81 3.14 4.89 35.77
CA ASN A 81 3.18 5.28 37.17
C ASN A 81 4.64 5.24 37.65
N ILE A 82 5.23 6.43 37.75
CA ILE A 82 6.60 6.70 38.15
C ILE A 82 6.90 6.16 39.57
N ASP A 83 5.88 6.00 40.42
CA ASP A 83 6.02 5.60 41.83
C ASP A 83 5.95 4.06 42.02
N LYS A 84 5.76 3.28 40.95
CA LYS A 84 5.63 1.82 41.02
C LYS A 84 6.97 1.12 40.75
N ASP A 85 7.44 0.32 41.71
CA ASP A 85 8.61 -0.54 41.52
C ASP A 85 8.37 -1.67 40.49
N ILE A 86 9.44 -2.07 39.80
CA ILE A 86 9.42 -2.97 38.66
C ILE A 86 10.60 -3.94 38.76
N ASP A 87 10.28 -5.17 39.19
CA ASP A 87 11.24 -6.28 39.30
C ASP A 87 12.01 -6.55 38.00
N ILE A 88 13.30 -6.17 38.00
CA ILE A 88 14.33 -6.35 36.97
C ILE A 88 15.70 -6.33 37.67
N GLU A 89 16.62 -7.14 37.17
CA GLU A 89 18.03 -7.21 37.60
C GLU A 89 18.85 -5.97 37.16
N LEU A 90 18.56 -4.82 37.76
CA LEU A 90 19.38 -3.60 37.71
C LEU A 90 19.51 -3.02 39.14
N PRO A 91 20.64 -3.27 39.83
CA PRO A 91 20.88 -2.72 41.17
C PRO A 91 20.92 -1.19 41.17
N THR A 92 20.26 -0.57 42.16
CA THR A 92 20.13 0.88 42.29
C THR A 92 21.48 1.60 42.40
N GLU A 93 22.47 1.03 43.09
CA GLU A 93 23.82 1.63 43.18
C GLU A 93 24.58 1.58 41.85
N LEU A 94 24.43 0.49 41.08
CA LEU A 94 24.99 0.40 39.71
C LEU A 94 24.31 1.40 38.76
N LEU A 95 23.01 1.67 38.95
CA LEU A 95 22.33 2.73 38.21
C LEU A 95 22.87 4.12 38.59
N LYS A 96 23.04 4.43 39.88
CA LYS A 96 23.62 5.71 40.35
C LYS A 96 25.02 5.94 39.77
N GLU A 97 25.89 4.93 39.84
CA GLU A 97 27.24 4.96 39.24
C GLU A 97 27.17 5.28 37.74
N ARG A 98 26.29 4.58 37.01
CA ARG A 98 26.12 4.75 35.56
C ARG A 98 25.53 6.11 35.16
N LEU A 99 24.62 6.68 35.96
CA LEU A 99 24.06 8.01 35.73
C LEU A 99 25.13 9.09 35.99
N ALA A 100 25.88 9.00 37.09
CA ALA A 100 27.01 9.91 37.35
C ALA A 100 28.10 9.83 36.26
N ALA A 101 28.35 8.63 35.71
CA ALA A 101 29.26 8.41 34.59
C ALA A 101 28.70 8.86 33.22
N MET A 102 27.41 9.23 33.13
CA MET A 102 26.84 9.96 32.00
C MET A 102 26.88 11.47 32.24
N ASP A 103 26.52 11.91 33.45
CA ASP A 103 26.55 13.31 33.91
C ASP A 103 27.91 13.95 33.64
N ALA A 104 28.98 13.31 34.10
CA ALA A 104 30.37 13.75 33.90
C ALA A 104 30.86 13.79 32.43
N LYS A 105 30.03 13.40 31.45
CA LYS A 105 30.29 13.50 30.00
C LYS A 105 29.33 14.45 29.28
N SER A 106 28.30 14.96 29.96
CA SER A 106 27.10 15.55 29.35
C SER A 106 26.91 17.01 29.77
N PRO A 107 26.31 17.86 28.92
CA PRO A 107 25.86 19.20 29.32
C PRO A 107 24.47 19.22 29.97
N PHE A 108 23.88 18.05 30.29
CA PHE A 108 22.62 17.89 31.01
C PHE A 108 22.85 17.51 32.48
N ASN A 109 21.93 17.87 33.38
CA ASN A 109 22.03 17.53 34.81
C ASN A 109 21.39 16.15 35.08
N ILE A 110 22.17 15.07 35.01
CA ILE A 110 21.70 13.68 35.03
C ILE A 110 21.65 13.12 36.47
N GLU A 111 20.83 13.74 37.31
CA GLU A 111 20.67 13.35 38.72
C GLU A 111 19.87 12.04 38.90
N TYR A 112 20.34 11.17 39.80
CA TYR A 112 19.56 10.00 40.24
C TYR A 112 18.30 10.44 41.00
N ASN A 113 17.16 9.86 40.62
CA ASN A 113 15.93 9.89 41.39
C ASN A 113 15.12 8.61 41.15
N GLN A 114 14.28 8.24 42.13
CA GLN A 114 13.50 7.00 42.09
C GLN A 114 12.61 6.89 40.85
N GLY A 115 12.09 8.02 40.36
CA GLY A 115 11.23 8.06 39.19
C GLY A 115 11.95 7.75 37.88
N LEU A 116 13.17 8.27 37.72
CA LEU A 116 14.05 7.94 36.60
C LEU A 116 14.47 6.46 36.65
N GLU A 117 14.76 5.89 37.83
CA GLU A 117 15.01 4.45 37.99
C GLU A 117 13.81 3.61 37.55
N ASN A 118 12.61 3.91 38.05
CA ASN A 118 11.40 3.14 37.74
C ASN A 118 11.04 3.24 36.24
N LEU A 119 11.27 4.39 35.60
CA LEU A 119 11.07 4.58 34.17
C LEU A 119 12.12 3.83 33.33
N ILE A 120 13.40 3.86 33.73
CA ILE A 120 14.47 3.07 33.13
C ILE A 120 14.15 1.56 33.22
N LYS A 121 13.71 1.08 34.40
CA LYS A 121 13.25 -0.30 34.57
C LYS A 121 12.07 -0.60 33.64
N SER A 122 11.03 0.23 33.61
CA SER A 122 9.88 0.08 32.68
C SER A 122 10.33 -0.10 31.23
N PHE A 123 11.27 0.74 30.77
CA PHE A 123 11.85 0.66 29.43
C PHE A 123 12.66 -0.63 29.20
N LEU A 124 13.44 -1.09 30.18
CA LEU A 124 14.17 -2.36 30.15
C LEU A 124 13.25 -3.59 30.16
N LYS A 125 12.03 -3.49 30.70
CA LYS A 125 11.05 -4.60 30.72
C LYS A 125 10.28 -4.68 29.41
N ASN A 126 9.64 -3.58 29.04
CA ASN A 126 8.60 -3.59 28.00
C ASN A 126 9.19 -3.34 26.60
N ARG A 127 10.26 -2.53 26.51
CA ARG A 127 10.63 -1.84 25.26
C ARG A 127 11.90 -2.36 24.58
N ARG A 128 12.58 -3.40 25.11
CA ARG A 128 13.84 -3.96 24.56
C ARG A 128 13.81 -4.16 23.04
N LYS A 129 12.71 -4.72 22.51
CA LYS A 129 12.49 -4.98 21.08
C LYS A 129 12.28 -3.71 20.26
N ALA A 130 11.63 -2.70 20.84
CA ALA A 130 11.45 -1.38 20.23
C ALA A 130 12.80 -0.64 20.13
N PHE A 131 13.56 -0.58 21.21
CA PHE A 131 14.91 0.00 21.20
C PHE A 131 15.84 -0.70 20.21
N ALA A 132 15.86 -2.04 20.16
CA ALA A 132 16.63 -2.79 19.17
C ALA A 132 16.22 -2.50 17.70
N ASN A 133 14.96 -2.13 17.44
CA ASN A 133 14.51 -1.61 16.14
C ASN A 133 15.01 -0.17 15.91
N GLN A 134 14.80 0.72 16.88
CA GLN A 134 15.12 2.15 16.80
C GLN A 134 16.63 2.38 16.63
N MET A 135 17.50 1.61 17.33
CA MET A 135 18.96 1.64 17.18
C MET A 135 19.44 1.22 15.77
N ALA A 136 18.63 0.47 15.01
CA ALA A 136 18.92 0.15 13.61
C ALA A 136 18.53 1.28 12.65
N VAL A 137 17.53 2.08 13.01
CA VAL A 137 17.05 3.26 12.27
C VAL A 137 17.91 4.49 12.58
N ALA A 138 18.40 4.60 13.83
CA ALA A 138 19.33 5.62 14.29
C ALA A 138 20.63 5.67 13.47
N GLN A 139 21.13 4.53 12.97
CA GLN A 139 22.30 4.45 12.08
C GLN A 139 22.11 5.17 10.71
N TYR A 140 20.90 5.63 10.40
CA TYR A 140 20.61 6.51 9.28
C TYR A 140 20.36 7.97 9.73
N TYR A 141 19.55 8.21 10.76
CA TYR A 141 19.19 9.58 11.16
C TYR A 141 20.14 10.28 12.13
N PHE A 142 20.81 9.58 13.05
CA PHE A 142 21.64 10.24 14.07
C PHE A 142 22.78 11.08 13.46
N PRO A 143 23.50 10.65 12.40
CA PRO A 143 24.50 11.51 11.76
C PRO A 143 23.92 12.82 11.22
N LEU A 144 22.70 12.80 10.66
CA LEU A 144 21.99 13.98 10.17
C LEU A 144 21.59 14.92 11.31
N PHE A 145 21.20 14.36 12.45
CA PHE A 145 20.88 15.11 13.65
C PHE A 145 22.14 15.72 14.26
N GLU A 146 23.21 14.94 14.37
CA GLU A 146 24.50 15.35 14.93
C GLU A 146 25.14 16.48 14.10
N GLU A 147 25.07 16.42 12.77
CA GLU A 147 25.50 17.53 11.89
C GLU A 147 24.71 18.82 12.15
N ALA A 148 23.37 18.74 12.18
CA ALA A 148 22.50 19.89 12.40
C ALA A 148 22.65 20.51 13.81
N LEU A 149 22.81 19.67 14.84
CA LEU A 149 23.01 20.09 16.23
C LEU A 149 24.39 20.72 16.42
N ALA A 150 25.46 20.09 15.93
CA ALA A 150 26.83 20.61 16.00
C ALA A 150 26.98 21.96 15.28
N LYS A 151 26.33 22.13 14.12
CA LYS A 151 26.30 23.40 13.36
C LYS A 151 25.77 24.59 14.18
N GLN A 152 24.92 24.34 15.17
CA GLN A 152 24.35 25.36 16.06
C GLN A 152 24.95 25.33 17.49
N ASN A 153 25.99 24.52 17.74
CA ASN A 153 26.56 24.24 19.07
C ASN A 153 25.53 23.69 20.09
N VAL A 154 24.54 22.94 19.61
CA VAL A 154 23.54 22.27 20.45
C VAL A 154 24.06 20.88 20.86
N PRO A 155 23.85 20.43 22.12
CA PRO A 155 24.26 19.11 22.59
C PRO A 155 23.81 17.97 21.69
N LEU A 156 24.73 17.03 21.41
CA LEU A 156 24.47 15.91 20.50
C LEU A 156 23.45 14.92 21.08
N GLU A 157 23.28 14.90 22.39
CA GLU A 157 22.33 14.09 23.15
C GLU A 157 20.88 14.42 22.73
N ILE A 158 20.61 15.63 22.24
CA ILE A 158 19.28 16.02 21.75
C ILE A 158 18.80 15.15 20.57
N LYS A 159 19.68 14.40 19.88
CA LYS A 159 19.29 13.34 18.92
C LYS A 159 18.34 12.29 19.51
N TYR A 160 18.39 12.05 20.82
CA TYR A 160 17.47 11.14 21.51
C TYR A 160 16.04 11.69 21.60
N LEU A 161 15.84 13.00 21.45
CA LEU A 161 14.50 13.61 21.47
C LEU A 161 13.64 13.13 20.30
N ALA A 162 14.23 12.95 19.10
CA ALA A 162 13.52 12.37 17.97
C ALA A 162 13.11 10.90 18.20
N VAL A 163 13.75 10.19 19.13
CA VAL A 163 13.30 8.85 19.58
C VAL A 163 12.07 8.97 20.48
N VAL A 164 12.04 9.96 21.39
CA VAL A 164 10.90 10.27 22.28
C VAL A 164 9.69 10.79 21.48
N GLU A 165 9.91 11.72 20.55
CA GLU A 165 8.86 12.41 19.79
C GLU A 165 8.26 11.58 18.66
N SER A 166 9.02 10.74 17.97
CA SER A 166 8.53 10.05 16.76
C SER A 166 8.88 8.58 16.66
N ALA A 167 9.57 8.01 17.65
CA ALA A 167 10.22 6.70 17.52
C ALA A 167 11.15 6.58 16.28
N LEU A 168 11.69 7.72 15.80
CA LEU A 168 12.43 7.86 14.53
C LEU A 168 11.60 7.60 13.26
N ASN A 169 10.30 7.85 13.30
CA ASN A 169 9.41 7.77 12.14
C ASN A 169 9.20 9.17 11.48
N PRO A 170 9.75 9.45 10.29
CA PRO A 170 9.59 10.74 9.63
C PRO A 170 8.18 11.02 9.11
N LYS A 171 7.28 10.03 9.15
CA LYS A 171 5.85 10.17 8.83
C LYS A 171 4.94 10.03 10.05
N ALA A 172 5.48 10.07 11.27
CA ALA A 172 4.67 10.18 12.48
C ALA A 172 3.86 11.49 12.45
N VAL A 173 2.56 11.40 12.76
CA VAL A 173 1.66 12.54 12.89
C VAL A 173 0.85 12.35 14.17
N SER A 174 1.03 13.23 15.15
CA SER A 174 0.28 13.15 16.40
C SER A 174 -1.20 13.53 16.22
N ARG A 175 -2.03 13.21 17.21
CA ARG A 175 -3.48 13.49 17.23
C ARG A 175 -3.82 14.98 17.04
N VAL A 176 -2.89 15.88 17.36
CA VAL A 176 -3.03 17.35 17.23
C VAL A 176 -2.37 17.93 15.96
N GLY A 177 -1.81 17.09 15.09
CA GLY A 177 -1.20 17.51 13.83
C GLY A 177 0.27 17.97 13.93
N ALA A 178 0.96 17.60 15.00
CA ALA A 178 2.42 17.61 15.02
C ALA A 178 2.94 16.58 13.99
N THR A 179 4.14 16.75 13.42
CA THR A 179 4.57 15.93 12.28
C THR A 179 6.09 15.77 12.18
N GLY A 180 6.53 14.59 11.76
CA GLY A 180 7.92 14.28 11.42
C GLY A 180 8.79 13.80 12.57
N LEU A 181 10.09 13.68 12.32
CA LEU A 181 11.06 13.13 13.28
C LEU A 181 11.08 13.90 14.62
N TRP A 182 10.85 15.21 14.53
CA TRP A 182 10.87 16.17 15.64
C TRP A 182 9.46 16.66 16.04
N GLN A 183 8.39 16.07 15.51
CA GLN A 183 6.99 16.46 15.77
C GLN A 183 6.73 17.99 15.75
N PHE A 184 7.10 18.66 14.65
CA PHE A 184 6.78 20.08 14.51
C PHE A 184 5.27 20.31 14.34
N MET A 185 4.69 21.18 15.16
CA MET A 185 3.36 21.75 14.90
C MET A 185 3.40 22.63 13.64
N TYR A 186 2.31 22.70 12.87
CA TYR A 186 2.27 23.39 11.57
C TYR A 186 2.79 24.83 11.61
N GLN A 187 2.33 25.63 12.59
CA GLN A 187 2.73 27.03 12.70
C GLN A 187 4.21 27.18 13.14
N THR A 188 4.67 26.32 14.06
CA THR A 188 6.07 26.28 14.48
C THR A 188 6.97 25.91 13.30
N GLY A 189 6.59 24.91 12.50
CA GLY A 189 7.33 24.56 11.28
C GLY A 189 7.46 25.74 10.32
N LYS A 190 6.38 26.51 10.10
CA LYS A 190 6.41 27.74 9.30
C LYS A 190 7.30 28.83 9.89
N GLN A 191 7.31 28.99 11.22
CA GLN A 191 8.19 29.94 11.92
C GLN A 191 9.68 29.60 11.73
N TYR A 192 10.02 28.32 11.66
CA TYR A 192 11.37 27.81 11.37
C TYR A 192 11.55 27.47 9.88
N ASN A 193 10.92 28.26 9.00
CA ASN A 193 11.06 28.24 7.53
C ASN A 193 10.75 26.93 6.79
N LEU A 194 10.17 25.92 7.44
CA LEU A 194 9.79 24.67 6.78
C LEU A 194 8.63 24.90 5.81
N ASN A 195 8.82 24.51 4.54
CA ASN A 195 7.75 24.56 3.57
C ASN A 195 6.70 23.48 3.87
N ILE A 196 5.43 23.88 3.82
CA ILE A 196 4.28 23.00 3.99
C ILE A 196 3.22 23.46 3.00
N ASP A 197 2.87 22.61 2.06
CA ASP A 197 1.91 22.85 0.99
C ASP A 197 1.12 21.56 0.65
N SER A 198 0.45 21.50 -0.50
CA SER A 198 -0.35 20.35 -0.92
C SER A 198 0.47 19.11 -1.27
N TYR A 199 1.71 19.28 -1.73
CA TYR A 199 2.61 18.22 -2.20
C TYR A 199 3.74 17.93 -1.20
N VAL A 200 4.28 18.95 -0.53
CA VAL A 200 5.46 18.84 0.34
C VAL A 200 5.10 19.22 1.78
N ASP A 201 5.64 18.49 2.75
CA ASP A 201 5.68 18.86 4.17
C ASP A 201 7.09 18.63 4.72
N GLU A 202 7.86 19.70 4.85
CA GLU A 202 9.27 19.64 5.24
C GLU A 202 9.46 19.40 6.75
N ARG A 203 8.37 19.32 7.53
CA ARG A 203 8.42 18.78 8.90
C ARG A 203 8.79 17.30 8.90
N SER A 204 8.44 16.58 7.84
CA SER A 204 8.86 15.20 7.59
C SER A 204 10.25 15.07 6.97
N ASP A 205 10.85 16.16 6.49
CA ASP A 205 12.16 16.14 5.81
C ASP A 205 13.31 15.97 6.84
N PRO A 206 14.13 14.90 6.79
CA PRO A 206 15.10 14.62 7.84
C PRO A 206 16.24 15.65 7.98
N LEU A 207 16.58 16.38 6.91
CA LEU A 207 17.59 17.42 6.95
C LEU A 207 16.99 18.72 7.48
N LYS A 208 15.94 19.20 6.82
CA LYS A 208 15.35 20.53 7.12
C LYS A 208 14.70 20.57 8.50
N SER A 209 13.98 19.52 8.90
CA SER A 209 13.39 19.46 10.24
C SER A 209 14.44 19.39 11.35
N SER A 210 15.63 18.84 11.08
CA SER A 210 16.73 18.79 12.06
C SER A 210 17.46 20.13 12.19
N GLU A 211 17.66 20.86 11.10
CA GLU A 211 18.16 22.24 11.15
C GLU A 211 17.18 23.18 11.87
N ALA A 212 15.88 23.04 11.59
CA ALA A 212 14.82 23.76 12.32
C ALA A 212 14.78 23.39 13.81
N ALA A 213 14.99 22.10 14.16
CA ALA A 213 15.05 21.66 15.56
C ALA A 213 16.28 22.25 16.28
N ALA A 214 17.47 22.19 15.68
CA ALA A 214 18.69 22.78 16.25
C ALA A 214 18.54 24.30 16.46
N GLN A 215 17.94 25.02 15.50
CA GLN A 215 17.64 26.45 15.65
C GLN A 215 16.60 26.70 16.77
N TYR A 216 15.57 25.86 16.90
CA TYR A 216 14.60 25.96 18.00
C TYR A 216 15.29 25.79 19.36
N MET A 217 16.13 24.76 19.51
CA MET A 217 16.85 24.49 20.76
C MET A 217 17.78 25.65 21.14
N THR A 218 18.49 26.21 20.18
CA THR A 218 19.36 27.39 20.36
C THR A 218 18.54 28.58 20.87
N ASN A 219 17.38 28.85 20.25
CA ASN A 219 16.49 29.94 20.66
C ASN A 219 15.90 29.72 22.07
N MET A 220 15.58 28.48 22.46
CA MET A 220 15.07 28.20 23.82
C MET A 220 16.19 28.24 24.86
N TYR A 221 17.40 27.79 24.53
CA TYR A 221 18.53 27.86 25.45
C TYR A 221 18.93 29.31 25.74
N ALA A 222 18.85 30.21 24.75
CA ALA A 222 19.00 31.65 24.95
C ALA A 222 17.92 32.30 25.87
N ILE A 223 16.83 31.59 26.17
CA ILE A 223 15.76 32.04 27.08
C ILE A 223 15.90 31.43 28.47
N PHE A 224 16.27 30.15 28.58
CA PHE A 224 16.27 29.41 29.84
C PHE A 224 17.66 29.14 30.44
N ASN A 225 18.72 29.16 29.62
CA ASN A 225 20.11 28.85 29.99
C ASN A 225 20.30 27.47 30.68
N ASP A 226 19.35 26.55 30.48
CA ASP A 226 19.31 25.22 31.07
C ASP A 226 18.67 24.24 30.06
N TRP A 227 19.31 23.11 29.81
CA TRP A 227 18.86 22.18 28.76
C TRP A 227 17.65 21.33 29.18
N ASP A 228 17.43 21.08 30.47
CA ASP A 228 16.25 20.37 30.96
C ASP A 228 14.99 21.23 30.81
N LEU A 229 15.11 22.54 31.06
CA LEU A 229 14.09 23.53 30.75
C LEU A 229 13.83 23.67 29.25
N VAL A 230 14.86 23.58 28.40
CA VAL A 230 14.69 23.53 26.94
C VAL A 230 13.84 22.33 26.53
N LEU A 231 14.13 21.13 27.04
CA LEU A 231 13.32 19.93 26.78
C LEU A 231 11.88 20.08 27.29
N ALA A 232 11.68 20.59 28.51
CA ALA A 232 10.34 20.86 29.04
C ALA A 232 9.59 21.92 28.22
N SER A 233 10.29 22.88 27.62
CA SER A 233 9.72 23.91 26.74
C SER A 233 9.35 23.37 25.36
N TYR A 234 10.05 22.34 24.88
CA TYR A 234 9.74 21.66 23.62
C TYR A 234 8.36 21.00 23.68
N ASN A 235 8.13 20.20 24.72
CA ASN A 235 6.86 19.50 24.96
C ASN A 235 5.71 20.46 25.34
N SER A 236 5.94 21.39 26.28
CA SER A 236 4.86 22.20 26.87
C SER A 236 4.68 23.59 26.27
N GLY A 237 5.63 24.04 25.43
CA GLY A 237 5.79 25.42 25.00
C GLY A 237 6.47 26.30 26.07
N PRO A 238 7.37 27.23 25.68
CA PRO A 238 8.12 28.07 26.63
C PRO A 238 7.21 28.88 27.56
N GLY A 239 6.04 29.31 27.07
CA GLY A 239 5.06 30.03 27.88
C GLY A 239 4.48 29.23 29.06
N ASN A 240 4.58 27.89 29.08
CA ASN A 240 4.17 27.08 30.23
C ASN A 240 5.33 26.85 31.21
N VAL A 241 6.56 26.65 30.72
CA VAL A 241 7.77 26.67 31.56
C VAL A 241 7.90 28.00 32.30
N THR A 242 7.75 29.14 31.62
CA THR A 242 7.77 30.48 32.24
C THR A 242 6.67 30.68 33.31
N LYS A 243 5.51 30.02 33.18
CA LYS A 243 4.47 30.01 34.24
C LYS A 243 4.89 29.13 35.42
N ALA A 244 5.53 27.99 35.18
CA ALA A 244 6.00 27.09 36.22
C ALA A 244 7.13 27.73 37.06
N ILE A 245 8.13 28.36 36.42
CA ILE A 245 9.16 29.18 37.07
C ILE A 245 8.53 30.27 37.95
N ARG A 246 7.51 30.98 37.46
CA ARG A 246 6.82 31.99 38.27
C ARG A 246 6.05 31.40 39.46
N ARG A 247 5.50 30.19 39.31
CA ARG A 247 4.76 29.45 40.35
C ARG A 247 5.65 28.73 41.38
N SER A 248 6.95 28.59 41.10
CA SER A 248 7.96 28.07 42.03
C SER A 248 8.65 29.17 42.86
N GLY A 249 8.30 30.44 42.64
CA GLY A 249 8.99 31.58 43.26
C GLY A 249 10.26 32.01 42.52
N GLY A 250 10.47 31.54 41.28
CA GLY A 250 11.60 31.94 40.44
C GLY A 250 12.69 30.89 40.28
N GLN A 251 12.48 29.64 40.73
CA GLN A 251 13.45 28.55 40.54
C GLN A 251 13.61 28.21 39.05
N GLN A 252 14.85 28.00 38.58
CA GLN A 252 15.21 27.86 37.16
C GLN A 252 15.75 26.47 36.76
N ASN A 253 15.56 25.45 37.60
CA ASN A 253 15.93 24.07 37.27
C ASN A 253 14.66 23.20 37.14
N PHE A 254 14.67 22.23 36.21
CA PHE A 254 13.52 21.37 35.90
C PHE A 254 12.93 20.68 37.13
N TRP A 255 13.75 19.99 37.94
CA TRP A 255 13.27 19.19 39.06
C TRP A 255 12.52 20.04 40.09
N ASN A 256 13.03 21.25 40.37
CA ASN A 256 12.40 22.22 41.26
C ASN A 256 11.05 22.76 40.74
N ILE A 257 10.90 22.94 39.42
CA ILE A 257 9.62 23.45 38.84
C ILE A 257 8.65 22.35 38.40
N LYS A 258 9.08 21.08 38.38
CA LYS A 258 8.37 19.92 37.83
C LYS A 258 6.89 19.92 38.23
N ASP A 259 6.58 20.01 39.51
CA ASP A 259 5.21 19.89 40.02
C ASP A 259 4.31 21.10 39.69
N LYS A 260 4.86 22.13 39.02
CA LYS A 260 4.12 23.29 38.48
C LYS A 260 3.93 23.21 36.95
N LEU A 261 4.56 22.24 36.27
CA LEU A 261 4.41 21.92 34.84
C LEU A 261 3.20 21.02 34.56
N PRO A 262 2.69 20.97 33.31
CA PRO A 262 1.66 20.00 32.90
C PRO A 262 2.10 18.55 33.14
N LYS A 263 1.17 17.65 33.48
CA LYS A 263 1.47 16.25 33.85
C LYS A 263 2.30 15.51 32.79
N GLU A 264 1.93 15.66 31.52
CA GLU A 264 2.59 15.07 30.35
C GLU A 264 4.09 15.47 30.32
N THR A 265 4.38 16.74 30.60
CA THR A 265 5.72 17.33 30.66
C THR A 265 6.54 16.85 31.86
N GLN A 266 5.90 16.45 32.96
CA GLN A 266 6.62 15.97 34.16
C GLN A 266 7.30 14.61 33.94
N GLY A 267 6.74 13.76 33.06
CA GLY A 267 7.38 12.51 32.64
C GLY A 267 8.35 12.67 31.46
N TYR A 268 8.29 13.79 30.75
CA TYR A 268 8.98 13.99 29.47
C TYR A 268 10.51 14.08 29.59
N VAL A 269 11.05 14.93 30.47
CA VAL A 269 12.50 15.01 30.69
C VAL A 269 13.06 13.70 31.27
N PRO A 270 12.42 13.05 32.27
CA PRO A 270 12.77 11.68 32.66
C PRO A 270 12.76 10.67 31.49
N ALA A 271 11.80 10.74 30.57
CA ALA A 271 11.73 9.84 29.41
C ALA A 271 12.87 10.07 28.40
N PHE A 272 13.34 11.32 28.25
CA PHE A 272 14.55 11.63 27.49
C PHE A 272 15.80 11.06 28.18
N LEU A 273 16.00 11.32 29.48
CA LEU A 273 17.14 10.80 30.25
C LEU A 273 17.17 9.26 30.28
N ALA A 274 16.01 8.63 30.46
CA ALA A 274 15.86 7.17 30.37
C ALA A 274 16.20 6.65 28.97
N THR A 275 15.73 7.32 27.91
CA THR A 275 16.09 6.96 26.52
C THR A 275 17.60 7.03 26.30
N MET A 276 18.26 8.09 26.76
CA MET A 276 19.70 8.26 26.67
C MET A 276 20.46 7.15 27.42
N TYR A 277 20.07 6.82 28.65
CA TYR A 277 20.65 5.70 29.42
C TYR A 277 20.52 4.35 28.71
N ILE A 278 19.35 4.07 28.10
CA ILE A 278 19.12 2.84 27.33
C ILE A 278 20.00 2.76 26.07
N TYR A 279 20.36 3.91 25.48
CA TYR A 279 21.25 3.96 24.31
C TYR A 279 22.74 3.88 24.66
N GLU A 280 23.20 4.49 25.75
CA GLU A 280 24.59 4.37 26.23
C GLU A 280 24.87 2.92 26.69
N TYR A 281 24.09 2.41 27.64
CA TYR A 281 24.31 1.10 28.27
C TYR A 281 23.60 -0.07 27.56
N HIS A 282 23.37 0.06 26.25
CA HIS A 282 22.55 -0.90 25.50
C HIS A 282 23.16 -2.31 25.48
N LYS A 283 24.49 -2.43 25.56
CA LYS A 283 25.23 -3.72 25.49
C LYS A 283 25.14 -4.47 26.80
N GLU A 284 25.31 -3.74 27.89
CA GLU A 284 25.28 -4.18 29.28
C GLU A 284 23.90 -4.74 29.64
N HIS A 285 22.85 -4.17 29.05
CA HIS A 285 21.47 -4.68 29.17
C HIS A 285 21.14 -5.80 28.19
N GLY A 286 22.04 -6.18 27.28
CA GLY A 286 21.78 -7.20 26.24
C GLY A 286 20.78 -6.76 25.17
N ILE A 287 20.69 -5.47 24.86
CA ILE A 287 19.88 -4.91 23.77
C ILE A 287 20.78 -4.80 22.54
N VAL A 288 20.74 -5.82 21.69
CA VAL A 288 21.51 -5.86 20.44
C VAL A 288 20.75 -5.07 19.34
N PRO A 289 21.32 -3.99 18.76
CA PRO A 289 20.72 -3.30 17.63
C PRO A 289 20.53 -4.25 16.45
N LYS A 290 19.38 -4.17 15.78
CA LYS A 290 19.22 -4.86 14.49
C LYS A 290 20.19 -4.27 13.46
N LYS A 291 20.53 -5.09 12.45
CA LYS A 291 21.36 -4.66 11.33
C LYS A 291 20.66 -3.53 10.55
N ALA A 292 21.27 -2.35 10.50
CA ALA A 292 20.81 -1.26 9.66
C ALA A 292 20.83 -1.65 8.18
N LEU A 293 19.80 -1.23 7.45
CA LEU A 293 19.55 -1.63 6.06
C LEU A 293 20.20 -0.64 5.07
N VAL A 294 20.16 0.64 5.41
CA VAL A 294 20.82 1.76 4.72
C VAL A 294 21.57 2.55 5.79
N ARG A 295 22.80 2.95 5.50
CA ARG A 295 23.57 3.93 6.29
C ARG A 295 23.51 5.27 5.57
N HIS A 296 23.53 6.38 6.29
CA HIS A 296 23.38 7.73 5.70
C HIS A 296 24.28 7.96 4.45
N PHE A 297 25.56 7.60 4.51
CA PHE A 297 26.51 7.77 3.41
C PHE A 297 26.25 6.93 2.14
N ALA A 298 25.22 6.07 2.13
CA ALA A 298 24.85 5.24 0.99
C ALA A 298 23.68 5.81 0.16
N THR A 299 23.31 7.07 0.44
CA THR A 299 22.25 7.83 -0.25
C THR A 299 22.75 9.22 -0.64
N ASP A 300 22.23 9.74 -1.75
CA ASP A 300 22.55 11.07 -2.29
C ASP A 300 21.31 11.63 -3.03
N THR A 301 21.31 12.91 -3.39
CA THR A 301 20.14 13.64 -3.90
C THR A 301 20.31 14.11 -5.35
N VAL A 302 19.24 14.05 -6.14
CA VAL A 302 19.18 14.66 -7.49
C VAL A 302 18.11 15.76 -7.53
N MET A 303 18.42 16.90 -8.15
CA MET A 303 17.42 17.94 -8.41
C MET A 303 16.49 17.50 -9.54
N VAL A 304 15.19 17.57 -9.32
CA VAL A 304 14.16 17.12 -10.25
C VAL A 304 13.63 18.30 -11.08
N LYS A 305 13.74 18.21 -12.41
CA LYS A 305 13.48 19.31 -13.37
C LYS A 305 12.11 19.21 -14.08
N LYS A 306 11.33 18.16 -13.82
CA LYS A 306 9.94 17.94 -14.27
C LYS A 306 9.12 17.30 -13.15
N GLU A 307 7.79 17.46 -13.14
CA GLU A 307 6.96 16.72 -12.18
C GLU A 307 7.07 15.21 -12.42
N MET A 308 7.23 14.41 -11.36
CA MET A 308 7.39 12.95 -11.44
C MET A 308 6.64 12.25 -10.31
N SER A 309 5.95 11.14 -10.59
CA SER A 309 5.43 10.26 -9.54
C SER A 309 6.47 9.23 -9.08
N PHE A 310 6.40 8.80 -7.82
CA PHE A 310 7.22 7.68 -7.33
C PHE A 310 6.93 6.38 -8.10
N ALA A 311 5.72 6.20 -8.64
CA ALA A 311 5.42 5.06 -9.52
C ALA A 311 6.22 5.13 -10.82
N GLN A 312 6.34 6.31 -11.45
CA GLN A 312 7.20 6.49 -12.64
C GLN A 312 8.68 6.27 -12.30
N ILE A 313 9.16 6.81 -11.18
CA ILE A 313 10.55 6.66 -10.72
C ILE A 313 10.87 5.20 -10.39
N SER A 314 9.99 4.50 -9.66
CA SER A 314 10.05 3.07 -9.36
C SER A 314 10.15 2.26 -10.64
N ASN A 315 9.21 2.51 -11.57
CA ASN A 315 9.13 1.80 -12.84
C ASN A 315 10.36 2.03 -13.71
N LEU A 316 10.99 3.21 -13.68
CA LEU A 316 12.20 3.53 -14.45
C LEU A 316 13.48 2.98 -13.82
N LEU A 317 13.68 3.17 -12.51
CA LEU A 317 14.96 2.89 -11.85
C LEU A 317 15.06 1.50 -11.20
N ASP A 318 13.98 0.71 -11.20
CA ASP A 318 13.88 -0.56 -10.45
C ASP A 318 14.16 -0.36 -8.95
N ILE A 319 13.32 0.47 -8.31
CA ILE A 319 13.35 0.84 -6.88
C ILE A 319 11.92 0.72 -6.34
N PRO A 320 11.65 -0.02 -5.24
CA PRO A 320 10.31 -0.07 -4.65
C PRO A 320 9.75 1.33 -4.34
N VAL A 321 8.47 1.57 -4.65
CA VAL A 321 7.79 2.85 -4.36
C VAL A 321 7.89 3.20 -2.88
N GLU A 322 7.86 2.19 -2.03
CA GLU A 322 7.97 2.28 -0.58
C GLU A 322 9.38 2.73 -0.17
N GLN A 323 10.44 2.24 -0.84
CA GLN A 323 11.81 2.68 -0.57
C GLN A 323 11.99 4.16 -0.93
N LEU A 324 11.39 4.61 -2.05
CA LEU A 324 11.30 6.04 -2.38
C LEU A 324 10.54 6.82 -1.29
N GLN A 325 9.43 6.29 -0.77
CA GLN A 325 8.62 6.93 0.28
C GLN A 325 9.35 7.12 1.62
N ALA A 326 10.34 6.30 1.96
CA ALA A 326 11.11 6.44 3.21
C ALA A 326 12.38 7.28 3.03
N LEU A 327 13.01 7.25 1.85
CA LEU A 327 14.11 8.16 1.51
C LEU A 327 13.62 9.59 1.26
N ASN A 328 12.35 9.75 0.85
CA ASN A 328 11.73 11.01 0.50
C ASN A 328 10.40 11.23 1.26
N PRO A 329 10.43 11.25 2.62
CA PRO A 329 9.23 11.23 3.44
C PRO A 329 8.38 12.51 3.35
N SER A 330 8.95 13.62 2.88
CA SER A 330 8.29 14.93 2.76
C SER A 330 7.26 15.03 1.62
N TYR A 331 7.27 14.13 0.62
CA TYR A 331 6.27 14.16 -0.47
C TYR A 331 4.97 13.45 -0.10
N LYS A 332 3.95 14.23 0.23
CA LYS A 332 2.63 13.81 0.72
C LYS A 332 1.81 13.00 -0.28
N ARG A 333 2.05 13.16 -1.58
CA ARG A 333 1.21 12.60 -2.65
C ARG A 333 1.93 11.53 -3.49
N ASN A 334 3.11 11.07 -3.06
CA ASN A 334 4.00 10.22 -3.87
C ASN A 334 4.32 10.85 -5.26
N VAL A 335 4.36 12.18 -5.31
CA VAL A 335 4.65 13.01 -6.49
C VAL A 335 5.61 14.11 -6.06
N ILE A 336 6.68 14.25 -6.83
CA ILE A 336 7.66 15.33 -6.74
C ILE A 336 7.16 16.43 -7.68
N PRO A 337 6.66 17.56 -7.16
CA PRO A 337 6.13 18.64 -7.99
C PRO A 337 7.27 19.38 -8.69
N ASN A 338 6.93 20.06 -9.79
CA ASN A 338 7.81 21.05 -10.41
C ASN A 338 7.00 22.32 -10.69
N TYR A 339 7.26 23.38 -9.92
CA TYR A 339 6.62 24.67 -10.11
C TYR A 339 7.61 25.83 -9.93
N THR A 340 7.36 26.93 -10.65
CA THR A 340 8.30 28.03 -10.82
C THR A 340 8.76 28.62 -9.48
N GLY A 341 10.06 28.79 -9.31
CA GLY A 341 10.65 29.44 -8.12
C GLY A 341 10.97 28.52 -6.94
N LYS A 342 10.80 27.20 -7.05
CA LYS A 342 11.36 26.23 -6.07
C LYS A 342 12.06 25.06 -6.76
N SER A 343 13.19 24.66 -6.20
CA SER A 343 13.86 23.39 -6.53
C SER A 343 13.34 22.27 -5.63
N HIS A 344 13.02 21.13 -6.23
CA HIS A 344 12.65 19.90 -5.52
C HIS A 344 13.72 18.83 -5.76
N TYR A 345 13.96 18.00 -4.75
CA TYR A 345 15.07 17.04 -4.71
C TYR A 345 14.58 15.63 -4.40
N LEU A 346 15.27 14.65 -4.98
CA LEU A 346 14.97 13.23 -4.88
C LEU A 346 16.18 12.49 -4.30
N THR A 347 16.06 12.05 -3.05
CA THR A 347 17.00 11.17 -2.36
C THR A 347 16.90 9.76 -2.91
N LEU A 348 18.02 9.19 -3.37
CA LEU A 348 18.12 7.82 -3.88
C LEU A 348 19.33 7.11 -3.26
N PRO A 349 19.41 5.77 -3.30
CA PRO A 349 20.66 5.06 -3.07
C PRO A 349 21.73 5.53 -4.07
N SER A 350 23.00 5.67 -3.66
CA SER A 350 24.04 6.28 -4.50
C SER A 350 24.26 5.56 -5.85
N SER A 351 24.06 4.23 -5.91
CA SER A 351 24.13 3.46 -7.17
C SER A 351 22.97 3.77 -8.13
N LYS A 352 21.85 4.29 -7.64
CA LYS A 352 20.69 4.72 -8.44
C LYS A 352 20.77 6.19 -8.85
N VAL A 353 21.44 7.04 -8.07
CA VAL A 353 21.76 8.45 -8.45
C VAL A 353 22.52 8.48 -9.78
N ALA A 354 23.58 7.69 -9.91
CA ALA A 354 24.35 7.60 -11.16
C ALA A 354 23.50 7.14 -12.36
N VAL A 355 22.56 6.20 -12.15
CA VAL A 355 21.64 5.74 -13.21
C VAL A 355 20.65 6.83 -13.61
N PHE A 356 20.14 7.61 -12.65
CA PHE A 356 19.24 8.73 -12.91
C PHE A 356 19.96 9.84 -13.70
N THR A 357 21.11 10.31 -13.23
CA THR A 357 21.83 11.43 -13.87
C THR A 357 22.36 11.07 -15.26
N SER A 358 22.89 9.85 -15.46
CA SER A 358 23.34 9.40 -16.78
C SER A 358 22.22 9.15 -17.80
N ASN A 359 20.95 9.20 -17.39
CA ASN A 359 19.79 8.95 -18.27
C ASN A 359 18.66 9.98 -18.10
N GLU A 360 18.97 11.16 -17.56
CA GLU A 360 17.99 12.15 -17.10
C GLU A 360 17.02 12.59 -18.22
N ASP A 361 17.53 12.89 -19.42
CA ASP A 361 16.69 13.28 -20.57
C ASP A 361 15.72 12.17 -21.00
N LYS A 362 16.17 10.90 -20.96
CA LYS A 362 15.33 9.73 -21.30
C LYS A 362 14.23 9.51 -20.26
N ILE A 363 14.57 9.73 -18.99
CA ILE A 363 13.65 9.70 -17.85
C ILE A 363 12.57 10.78 -18.01
N TYR A 364 12.96 12.01 -18.35
CA TYR A 364 12.02 13.11 -18.60
C TYR A 364 11.25 13.01 -19.93
N ALA A 365 11.75 12.26 -20.92
CA ALA A 365 11.01 11.89 -22.12
C ALA A 365 9.92 10.84 -21.81
N TYR A 366 10.24 9.81 -21.01
CA TYR A 366 9.25 8.83 -20.56
C TYR A 366 8.14 9.48 -19.73
N VAL A 367 8.50 10.33 -18.78
CA VAL A 367 7.52 11.05 -17.94
C VAL A 367 6.66 12.00 -18.78
N GLN A 368 7.20 12.63 -19.83
CA GLN A 368 6.42 13.43 -20.77
C GLN A 368 5.40 12.57 -21.53
N TYR A 369 5.86 11.49 -22.17
CA TYR A 369 5.02 10.55 -22.92
C TYR A 369 3.87 9.95 -22.07
N GLU A 370 4.13 9.57 -20.81
CA GLU A 370 3.09 9.10 -19.86
C GLU A 370 2.18 10.22 -19.32
N SER A 371 2.53 11.49 -19.53
CA SER A 371 1.70 12.64 -19.21
C SER A 371 0.83 13.06 -20.39
N ASP A 372 1.40 13.05 -21.61
CA ASP A 372 0.71 13.38 -22.86
C ASP A 372 -0.40 12.39 -23.23
N LYS A 373 -0.28 11.13 -22.76
CA LYS A 373 -1.36 10.11 -22.81
C LYS A 373 -2.59 10.43 -21.96
N ARG A 374 -2.48 11.27 -20.93
CA ARG A 374 -3.59 11.54 -20.01
C ARG A 374 -4.55 12.50 -20.71
N GLU A 375 -5.84 12.19 -20.69
CA GLU A 375 -6.86 13.04 -21.32
C GLU A 375 -6.81 14.47 -20.76
N LYS A 376 -6.38 15.41 -21.60
CA LYS A 376 -6.42 16.83 -21.26
C LYS A 376 -7.86 17.30 -21.40
N ILE A 377 -8.53 17.44 -20.26
CA ILE A 377 -9.97 17.69 -20.12
C ILE A 377 -10.46 18.92 -20.95
N TYR A 378 -9.59 19.87 -21.31
CA TYR A 378 -9.89 20.97 -22.23
C TYR A 378 -8.72 21.35 -23.16
N GLU A 379 -8.57 20.69 -24.32
CA GLU A 379 -7.85 21.28 -25.49
C GLU A 379 -8.80 21.74 -26.63
N GLY A 380 -10.12 21.55 -26.47
CA GLY A 380 -11.12 22.11 -27.39
C GLY A 380 -11.39 23.61 -27.16
N ARG A 381 -11.16 24.43 -28.20
CA ARG A 381 -11.47 25.88 -28.31
C ARG A 381 -10.46 26.91 -27.74
N ARG A 382 -9.17 26.79 -28.05
CA ARG A 382 -8.21 27.94 -28.01
C ARG A 382 -7.24 28.01 -29.20
N SER A 383 -7.80 28.07 -30.41
CA SER A 383 -7.12 28.56 -31.60
C SER A 383 -8.12 29.33 -32.49
N ASN A 384 -7.59 30.05 -33.50
CA ASN A 384 -8.35 30.78 -34.53
C ASN A 384 -9.15 32.00 -34.03
N PHE A 385 -8.51 32.87 -33.25
CA PHE A 385 -8.94 34.25 -33.00
C PHE A 385 -7.95 35.32 -33.53
N ILE A 386 -7.29 35.09 -34.68
CA ILE A 386 -6.87 36.17 -35.62
C ILE A 386 -6.87 35.61 -37.06
N LYS A 387 -7.95 35.84 -37.81
CA LYS A 387 -7.96 36.38 -39.20
C LYS A 387 -9.37 36.25 -39.82
N ASP A 388 -9.78 37.35 -40.43
CA ASP A 388 -10.61 37.49 -41.65
C ASP A 388 -11.83 36.54 -41.78
N SER A 389 -13.08 36.95 -41.55
CA SER A 389 -13.83 38.05 -42.20
C SER A 389 -14.11 37.89 -43.71
N ALA A 390 -14.34 36.66 -44.18
CA ALA A 390 -15.10 36.40 -45.41
C ALA A 390 -15.82 35.03 -45.37
N ALA A 391 -17.04 34.96 -45.93
CA ALA A 391 -17.91 33.77 -46.12
C ALA A 391 -18.32 32.99 -44.84
N THR A 392 -19.61 32.74 -44.51
CA THR A 392 -20.72 32.13 -45.27
C THR A 392 -20.54 30.61 -45.42
N ALA A 393 -21.37 29.70 -44.84
CA ALA A 393 -22.56 29.89 -43.99
C ALA A 393 -23.03 28.59 -43.26
N LEU A 394 -24.06 28.73 -42.39
CA LEU A 394 -24.95 27.68 -41.80
C LEU A 394 -24.31 26.61 -40.87
N ALA A 395 -25.00 26.06 -39.85
CA ALA A 395 -26.22 26.51 -39.15
C ALA A 395 -26.31 25.89 -37.73
N SER A 396 -26.82 26.65 -36.76
CA SER A 396 -27.39 26.12 -35.50
C SER A 396 -28.71 26.84 -35.20
N ASN A 397 -29.83 26.12 -35.30
CA ASN A 397 -31.13 26.75 -35.60
C ASN A 397 -31.94 27.17 -34.35
N THR A 398 -31.27 27.79 -33.37
CA THR A 398 -31.87 28.14 -32.08
C THR A 398 -32.48 29.55 -32.09
N LYS A 399 -33.81 29.69 -31.98
CA LYS A 399 -34.47 31.01 -32.08
C LYS A 399 -34.74 31.63 -30.70
N VAL A 400 -34.09 32.76 -30.42
CA VAL A 400 -34.34 33.54 -29.19
C VAL A 400 -35.53 34.48 -29.39
N LYS A 401 -36.47 34.45 -28.46
CA LYS A 401 -37.65 35.34 -28.35
C LYS A 401 -37.58 36.11 -27.04
N TYR A 402 -38.11 37.33 -26.99
CA TYR A 402 -38.26 38.08 -25.74
C TYR A 402 -39.74 38.34 -25.46
N TYR A 403 -40.18 38.12 -24.23
CA TYR A 403 -41.56 38.31 -23.79
C TYR A 403 -41.65 39.36 -22.69
N LYS A 404 -42.47 40.40 -22.88
CA LYS A 404 -42.70 41.45 -21.87
C LYS A 404 -43.88 41.05 -20.97
N VAL A 405 -43.59 40.77 -19.71
CA VAL A 405 -44.57 40.34 -18.68
C VAL A 405 -45.66 41.38 -18.50
N LYS A 406 -46.93 40.99 -18.54
CA LYS A 406 -48.08 41.86 -18.30
C LYS A 406 -48.56 41.75 -16.84
N ARG A 407 -49.38 42.72 -16.40
CA ARG A 407 -50.00 42.70 -15.07
C ARG A 407 -50.99 41.53 -15.00
N GLY A 408 -50.64 40.50 -14.23
CA GLY A 408 -51.43 39.26 -14.09
C GLY A 408 -50.76 38.00 -14.67
N ASP A 409 -49.69 38.12 -15.45
CA ASP A 409 -48.92 36.95 -15.90
C ASP A 409 -48.10 36.33 -14.74
N ASN A 410 -47.92 35.01 -14.78
CA ASN A 410 -46.97 34.27 -13.96
C ASN A 410 -46.02 33.42 -14.84
N LEU A 411 -44.92 32.94 -14.27
CA LEU A 411 -43.92 32.16 -15.02
C LEU A 411 -44.44 30.83 -15.59
N GLY A 412 -45.43 30.20 -14.96
CA GLY A 412 -46.03 28.95 -15.46
C GLY A 412 -46.75 29.18 -16.79
N ASP A 413 -47.61 30.19 -16.85
CA ASP A 413 -48.32 30.54 -18.08
C ASP A 413 -47.39 31.06 -19.18
N ILE A 414 -46.36 31.84 -18.83
CA ILE A 414 -45.37 32.31 -19.81
C ILE A 414 -44.57 31.15 -20.39
N ALA A 415 -44.14 30.21 -19.54
CA ALA A 415 -43.41 29.01 -19.96
C ALA A 415 -44.27 28.12 -20.88
N LYS A 416 -45.50 27.79 -20.45
CA LYS A 416 -46.47 26.99 -21.21
C LYS A 416 -46.87 27.63 -22.54
N ARG A 417 -47.06 28.96 -22.60
CA ARG A 417 -47.39 29.70 -23.84
C ARG A 417 -46.24 29.76 -24.87
N ASN A 418 -45.04 29.32 -24.51
CA ASN A 418 -43.88 29.31 -25.41
C ASN A 418 -43.19 27.95 -25.47
N ASP A 419 -43.85 26.90 -24.97
CA ASP A 419 -43.42 25.50 -24.94
C ASP A 419 -42.01 25.27 -24.37
N VAL A 420 -41.77 25.85 -23.18
CA VAL A 420 -40.52 25.69 -22.44
C VAL A 420 -40.78 25.35 -20.98
N ALA A 421 -39.82 24.72 -20.30
CA ALA A 421 -39.93 24.47 -18.86
C ALA A 421 -39.71 25.75 -18.02
N VAL A 422 -40.44 25.86 -16.91
CA VAL A 422 -40.29 26.97 -15.95
C VAL A 422 -38.87 27.01 -15.35
N SER A 423 -38.22 25.86 -15.20
CA SER A 423 -36.80 25.73 -14.82
C SER A 423 -35.89 26.56 -15.72
N ASP A 424 -36.04 26.39 -17.03
CA ASP A 424 -35.13 26.95 -18.01
C ASP A 424 -35.49 28.42 -18.32
N LEU A 425 -36.77 28.78 -18.29
CA LEU A 425 -37.20 30.18 -18.25
C LEU A 425 -36.61 30.92 -17.04
N LYS A 426 -36.52 30.29 -15.86
CA LYS A 426 -35.84 30.88 -14.67
C LYS A 426 -34.31 30.93 -14.85
N LYS A 427 -33.70 29.89 -15.42
CA LYS A 427 -32.25 29.77 -15.70
C LYS A 427 -31.76 30.84 -16.67
N TRP A 428 -32.42 31.00 -17.83
CA TRP A 428 -32.09 32.00 -18.84
C TRP A 428 -32.24 33.45 -18.34
N ASN A 429 -33.13 33.68 -17.36
CA ASN A 429 -33.42 35.00 -16.80
C ASN A 429 -32.87 35.23 -15.38
N ARG A 430 -32.06 34.28 -14.86
CA ARG A 430 -31.44 34.32 -13.52
C ARG A 430 -32.44 34.59 -12.38
N LEU A 431 -33.64 34.01 -12.46
CA LEU A 431 -34.75 34.25 -11.51
C LEU A 431 -34.69 33.28 -10.32
N LYS A 432 -34.48 33.82 -9.11
CA LYS A 432 -34.42 33.02 -7.86
C LYS A 432 -35.80 32.50 -7.40
N GLY A 433 -36.88 33.23 -7.67
CA GLY A 433 -38.25 32.90 -7.26
C GLY A 433 -39.20 32.66 -8.44
N ASN A 434 -40.50 32.50 -8.16
CA ASN A 434 -41.54 32.30 -9.17
C ASN A 434 -42.29 33.60 -9.54
N SER A 435 -42.10 34.68 -8.79
CA SER A 435 -42.67 36.00 -9.05
C SER A 435 -41.84 36.81 -10.05
N VAL A 436 -42.49 37.58 -10.91
CA VAL A 436 -41.87 38.55 -11.83
C VAL A 436 -42.71 39.82 -11.88
N ALA A 437 -42.06 40.98 -11.84
CA ALA A 437 -42.75 42.27 -11.95
C ALA A 437 -43.29 42.49 -13.37
N ALA A 438 -44.51 43.02 -13.45
CA ALA A 438 -45.10 43.47 -14.71
C ALA A 438 -44.21 44.54 -15.38
N GLY A 439 -44.12 44.48 -16.71
CA GLY A 439 -43.25 45.33 -17.52
C GLY A 439 -41.85 44.78 -17.80
N LYS A 440 -41.37 43.77 -17.04
CA LYS A 440 -40.05 43.16 -17.28
C LYS A 440 -40.05 42.29 -18.54
N SER A 441 -38.98 42.35 -19.32
CA SER A 441 -38.74 41.42 -20.45
C SER A 441 -38.01 40.16 -19.98
N LEU A 442 -38.47 39.00 -20.46
CA LEU A 442 -37.87 37.68 -20.25
C LEU A 442 -37.34 37.12 -21.57
N LYS A 443 -36.10 36.63 -21.57
CA LYS A 443 -35.51 35.83 -22.65
C LYS A 443 -36.13 34.43 -22.66
N ILE A 444 -36.56 33.99 -23.82
CA ILE A 444 -37.07 32.64 -24.09
C ILE A 444 -36.23 32.08 -25.23
N ILE A 445 -35.72 30.87 -25.08
CA ILE A 445 -35.02 30.15 -26.14
C ILE A 445 -35.97 29.08 -26.65
N ILE A 446 -36.25 29.10 -27.96
CA ILE A 446 -37.12 28.12 -28.61
C ILE A 446 -36.25 27.34 -29.58
N GLU A 447 -36.06 26.06 -29.28
CA GLU A 447 -35.56 25.06 -30.20
C GLU A 447 -36.77 24.56 -31.02
N LYS A 448 -36.60 24.40 -32.34
CA LYS A 448 -37.71 24.06 -33.23
C LYS A 448 -37.49 22.64 -33.76
N ASP A 449 -38.08 21.67 -33.06
CA ASP A 449 -38.16 20.30 -33.58
C ASP A 449 -38.92 20.26 -34.91
N SER A 450 -38.46 19.37 -35.79
CA SER A 450 -39.06 19.12 -37.10
C SER A 450 -40.10 18.00 -37.01
N ASP A 451 -41.36 18.42 -37.00
CA ASP A 451 -42.49 17.77 -37.64
C ASP A 451 -42.98 16.41 -37.07
N SER A 452 -43.92 16.53 -36.14
CA SER A 452 -45.32 16.13 -36.36
C SER A 452 -45.60 14.92 -37.29
N SER A 453 -46.17 13.84 -36.75
CA SER A 453 -47.61 13.50 -36.97
C SER A 453 -47.98 12.05 -36.58
N SER A 454 -48.42 11.82 -35.34
CA SER A 454 -49.49 10.83 -35.09
C SER A 454 -50.21 11.08 -33.76
N ALA A 455 -51.51 11.28 -33.90
CA ALA A 455 -52.56 10.83 -32.99
C ALA A 455 -52.25 9.45 -32.33
N GLN A 456 -52.80 9.07 -31.17
CA GLN A 456 -54.04 9.55 -30.52
C GLN A 456 -54.08 9.11 -29.04
N LEU A 457 -54.99 9.72 -28.24
CA LEU A 457 -55.51 9.25 -26.94
C LEU A 457 -54.47 9.10 -25.80
N ALA A 458 -54.48 9.96 -24.77
CA ALA A 458 -55.40 9.90 -23.62
C ALA A 458 -55.22 8.61 -22.78
N SER A 459 -55.04 8.68 -21.45
CA SER A 459 -55.72 9.62 -20.54
C SER A 459 -55.00 9.83 -19.19
N ASN A 460 -55.44 10.88 -18.49
CA ASN A 460 -55.44 11.05 -17.02
C ASN A 460 -54.14 10.81 -16.25
N SER A 461 -53.39 11.90 -16.02
CA SER A 461 -52.88 12.14 -14.67
C SER A 461 -54.05 12.28 -13.69
N ASP A 462 -54.06 11.60 -12.53
CA ASP A 462 -54.47 12.28 -11.30
C ASP A 462 -54.14 11.56 -9.96
N LYS A 463 -54.11 12.38 -8.90
CA LYS A 463 -54.33 12.04 -7.47
C LYS A 463 -53.40 11.00 -6.80
N ASN A 464 -52.35 11.52 -6.17
CA ASN A 464 -51.91 10.98 -4.88
C ASN A 464 -52.98 11.31 -3.80
N LYS A 465 -53.66 10.31 -3.24
CA LYS A 465 -54.22 10.38 -1.88
C LYS A 465 -54.21 8.99 -1.25
N ALA A 466 -53.79 8.92 0.01
CA ALA A 466 -53.48 7.67 0.72
C ALA A 466 -54.68 6.73 0.91
N LEU A 467 -54.41 5.44 1.10
CA LEU A 467 -54.66 4.70 2.37
C LEU A 467 -54.18 3.22 2.29
N ILE A 468 -53.39 2.80 3.29
CA ILE A 468 -53.48 1.53 4.07
C ILE A 468 -53.38 0.15 3.36
N VAL A 469 -52.51 -0.71 3.95
CA VAL A 469 -52.52 -2.21 3.97
C VAL A 469 -51.89 -3.04 2.81
N LYS A 470 -50.68 -3.55 3.13
CA LYS A 470 -50.21 -4.96 3.09
C LYS A 470 -49.72 -5.68 1.80
N ASP A 471 -48.86 -6.65 2.13
CA ASP A 471 -48.60 -7.98 1.53
C ASP A 471 -48.02 -8.08 0.10
N ASN A 472 -46.67 -8.18 0.10
CA ASN A 472 -45.89 -9.40 -0.22
C ASN A 472 -45.95 -10.05 -1.62
N THR A 473 -44.87 -10.82 -1.89
CA THR A 473 -44.75 -11.90 -2.88
C THR A 473 -44.90 -11.47 -4.35
N SER A 474 -43.78 -11.34 -5.09
CA SER A 474 -43.14 -12.42 -5.89
C SER A 474 -43.91 -12.74 -7.20
N ILE A 475 -43.27 -12.96 -8.34
CA ILE A 475 -42.44 -14.13 -8.66
C ILE A 475 -41.41 -13.81 -9.77
N ALA A 476 -40.35 -14.61 -9.84
CA ALA A 476 -39.29 -14.53 -10.84
C ALA A 476 -39.76 -14.77 -12.28
N SER A 477 -39.02 -14.22 -13.26
CA SER A 477 -39.02 -14.67 -14.65
C SER A 477 -37.81 -15.58 -14.92
N LYS A 478 -38.04 -16.64 -15.71
CA LYS A 478 -37.00 -17.49 -16.29
C LYS A 478 -36.69 -17.04 -17.72
N GLU A 479 -35.48 -17.36 -18.19
CA GLU A 479 -35.13 -18.05 -19.44
C GLU A 479 -36.10 -17.94 -20.67
N ASN A 480 -35.66 -17.75 -21.93
CA ASN A 480 -34.31 -17.67 -22.50
C ASN A 480 -34.30 -17.23 -23.99
N LYS A 481 -33.09 -17.14 -24.59
CA LYS A 481 -32.71 -17.25 -26.03
C LYS A 481 -32.98 -16.11 -27.05
N ALA A 482 -31.85 -15.62 -27.60
CA ALA A 482 -31.52 -15.36 -29.03
C ALA A 482 -32.30 -14.27 -29.81
N THR A 483 -31.72 -13.54 -30.78
CA THR A 483 -30.67 -13.90 -31.78
C THR A 483 -29.46 -12.94 -31.82
N VAL A 484 -28.60 -13.02 -32.86
CA VAL A 484 -27.18 -12.57 -32.86
C VAL A 484 -26.80 -11.83 -34.16
N ASP A 485 -26.15 -10.65 -34.01
CA ASP A 485 -25.10 -10.00 -34.84
C ASP A 485 -25.11 -8.48 -34.52
N LYS A 486 -24.00 -7.70 -34.50
CA LYS A 486 -22.57 -7.99 -34.73
C LYS A 486 -21.67 -6.94 -34.04
N THR A 487 -20.37 -7.26 -33.94
CA THR A 487 -19.23 -6.32 -33.73
C THR A 487 -19.33 -5.28 -32.61
N ASP A 488 -18.79 -5.59 -31.42
CA ASP A 488 -17.89 -4.67 -30.72
C ASP A 488 -16.89 -5.42 -29.82
N THR A 489 -15.85 -4.73 -29.32
CA THR A 489 -14.65 -5.36 -28.72
C THR A 489 -14.82 -5.64 -27.23
N LEU A 490 -14.95 -6.91 -26.86
CA LEU A 490 -15.16 -7.35 -25.47
C LEU A 490 -13.86 -7.42 -24.66
N VAL A 491 -13.70 -6.52 -23.68
CA VAL A 491 -12.74 -6.67 -22.57
C VAL A 491 -13.44 -7.36 -21.40
N ALA A 492 -12.97 -8.54 -21.01
CA ALA A 492 -13.53 -9.32 -19.91
C ALA A 492 -13.06 -8.79 -18.54
N ASN A 493 -13.79 -7.84 -17.96
CA ASN A 493 -13.58 -7.40 -16.59
C ASN A 493 -14.07 -8.46 -15.60
N ALA A 494 -13.16 -9.04 -14.80
CA ALA A 494 -13.55 -9.90 -13.69
C ALA A 494 -14.02 -9.03 -12.50
N THR A 495 -15.32 -9.10 -12.19
CA THR A 495 -15.97 -8.34 -11.13
C THR A 495 -16.15 -9.20 -9.88
N ASN A 496 -15.34 -8.93 -8.84
CA ASN A 496 -15.42 -9.65 -7.57
C ASN A 496 -16.48 -9.03 -6.67
N PHE A 497 -17.31 -9.86 -6.03
CA PHE A 497 -18.38 -9.42 -5.12
C PHE A 497 -18.20 -9.98 -3.70
N TYR A 498 -18.65 -9.23 -2.70
CA TYR A 498 -18.65 -9.59 -1.28
C TYR A 498 -20.02 -9.36 -0.65
N ILE A 499 -20.52 -10.35 0.08
CA ILE A 499 -21.78 -10.24 0.83
C ILE A 499 -21.48 -9.71 2.24
N VAL A 500 -22.06 -8.56 2.58
CA VAL A 500 -21.90 -7.87 3.86
C VAL A 500 -22.36 -8.75 5.03
N GLN A 501 -21.48 -8.98 6.01
CA GLN A 501 -21.75 -9.83 7.18
C GLN A 501 -22.16 -9.03 8.43
N LYS A 502 -22.59 -9.73 9.48
CA LYS A 502 -23.06 -9.11 10.74
C LYS A 502 -21.88 -8.46 11.48
N GLY A 503 -21.81 -7.13 11.42
CA GLY A 503 -20.74 -6.32 12.01
C GLY A 503 -19.84 -5.63 10.98
N ASP A 504 -19.98 -5.95 9.69
CA ASP A 504 -19.24 -5.26 8.63
C ASP A 504 -19.69 -3.79 8.46
N ASN A 505 -18.73 -2.97 8.05
CA ASN A 505 -18.97 -1.63 7.51
C ASN A 505 -17.98 -1.38 6.36
N LEU A 506 -18.17 -0.31 5.58
CA LEU A 506 -17.31 -0.09 4.41
C LEU A 506 -15.81 -0.02 4.74
N ASN A 507 -15.40 0.41 5.93
CA ASN A 507 -13.99 0.45 6.32
C ASN A 507 -13.40 -0.95 6.62
N THR A 508 -14.19 -1.90 7.14
CA THR A 508 -13.72 -3.29 7.35
C THR A 508 -13.59 -4.01 6.02
N ILE A 509 -14.55 -3.80 5.12
CA ILE A 509 -14.56 -4.38 3.76
C ILE A 509 -13.42 -3.80 2.92
N ALA A 510 -13.23 -2.47 2.94
CA ALA A 510 -12.11 -1.79 2.28
C ALA A 510 -10.75 -2.39 2.68
N LYS A 511 -10.48 -2.48 3.99
CA LYS A 511 -9.25 -3.10 4.51
C LYS A 511 -9.10 -4.57 4.11
N LYS A 512 -10.19 -5.34 4.13
CA LYS A 512 -10.20 -6.78 3.80
C LYS A 512 -9.85 -7.07 2.34
N TYR A 513 -10.19 -6.18 1.42
CA TYR A 513 -9.92 -6.33 -0.02
C TYR A 513 -8.78 -5.43 -0.53
N ASN A 514 -8.09 -4.70 0.35
CA ASN A 514 -7.02 -3.74 0.03
C ASN A 514 -7.44 -2.67 -1.01
N ILE A 515 -8.66 -2.16 -0.84
CA ILE A 515 -9.28 -1.11 -1.66
C ILE A 515 -9.76 0.02 -0.75
N THR A 516 -10.10 1.19 -1.30
CA THR A 516 -10.66 2.30 -0.54
C THR A 516 -12.18 2.22 -0.40
N VAL A 517 -12.71 2.93 0.61
CA VAL A 517 -14.16 3.17 0.72
C VAL A 517 -14.69 3.98 -0.48
N ALA A 518 -13.86 4.81 -1.12
CA ALA A 518 -14.25 5.55 -2.32
C ALA A 518 -14.55 4.58 -3.47
N GLU A 519 -13.63 3.66 -3.77
CA GLU A 519 -13.80 2.65 -4.84
C GLU A 519 -15.02 1.75 -4.59
N ILE A 520 -15.22 1.24 -3.36
CA ILE A 520 -16.44 0.46 -3.05
C ILE A 520 -17.70 1.31 -3.26
N LYS A 521 -17.71 2.58 -2.84
CA LYS A 521 -18.86 3.46 -3.06
C LYS A 521 -19.10 3.77 -4.52
N GLU A 522 -18.05 3.89 -5.32
CA GLU A 522 -18.09 4.17 -6.75
C GLU A 522 -18.64 2.98 -7.54
N TRP A 523 -18.04 1.79 -7.36
CA TRP A 523 -18.45 0.54 -8.02
C TRP A 523 -19.86 0.07 -7.63
N ASN A 524 -20.36 0.48 -6.46
CA ASN A 524 -21.70 0.13 -5.97
C ASN A 524 -22.69 1.31 -5.93
N HIS A 525 -22.31 2.46 -6.50
CA HIS A 525 -23.10 3.69 -6.58
C HIS A 525 -23.71 4.14 -5.22
N LEU A 526 -23.01 3.89 -4.12
CA LEU A 526 -23.48 4.17 -2.76
C LEU A 526 -23.36 5.67 -2.45
N SER A 527 -24.48 6.34 -2.16
CA SER A 527 -24.47 7.73 -1.72
C SER A 527 -23.92 7.89 -0.28
N SER A 528 -24.26 6.97 0.63
CA SER A 528 -23.86 7.00 2.05
C SER A 528 -22.80 5.95 2.40
N GLN A 529 -22.40 5.86 3.68
CA GLN A 529 -21.55 4.76 4.19
C GLN A 529 -22.37 3.61 4.80
N ASN A 530 -23.70 3.73 4.87
CA ASN A 530 -24.56 2.73 5.49
C ASN A 530 -24.83 1.59 4.51
N ILE A 531 -24.44 0.37 4.89
CA ILE A 531 -24.64 -0.86 4.12
C ILE A 531 -25.57 -1.81 4.87
N LYS A 532 -26.41 -2.56 4.13
CA LYS A 532 -27.34 -3.53 4.73
C LYS A 532 -26.66 -4.89 4.89
N LEU A 533 -26.94 -5.56 6.01
CA LEU A 533 -26.61 -6.97 6.20
C LEU A 533 -27.15 -7.80 5.03
N GLY A 534 -26.32 -8.67 4.45
CA GLY A 534 -26.68 -9.48 3.29
C GLY A 534 -26.67 -8.75 1.94
N ALA A 535 -26.33 -7.46 1.87
CA ALA A 535 -26.12 -6.79 0.59
C ALA A 535 -24.86 -7.34 -0.10
N SER A 536 -24.93 -7.52 -1.42
CA SER A 536 -23.73 -7.78 -2.24
C SER A 536 -23.08 -6.45 -2.62
N LEU A 537 -21.76 -6.37 -2.50
CA LEU A 537 -20.94 -5.23 -2.89
C LEU A 537 -19.82 -5.68 -3.83
N GLN A 538 -19.66 -5.04 -4.98
CA GLN A 538 -18.46 -5.17 -5.80
C GLN A 538 -17.25 -4.67 -5.02
N VAL A 539 -16.22 -5.50 -4.94
CA VAL A 539 -14.95 -5.29 -4.23
C VAL A 539 -13.73 -5.57 -5.13
N GLY A 540 -13.92 -5.62 -6.44
CA GLY A 540 -12.83 -5.65 -7.41
C GLY A 540 -13.31 -5.47 -8.84
N ASN A 541 -12.43 -4.94 -9.68
CA ASN A 541 -12.61 -4.82 -11.12
C ASN A 541 -11.23 -5.04 -11.79
N VAL A 542 -10.94 -6.27 -12.20
CA VAL A 542 -9.60 -6.62 -12.74
C VAL A 542 -9.60 -6.40 -14.25
N VAL A 543 -8.81 -5.43 -14.70
CA VAL A 543 -8.56 -5.15 -16.13
C VAL A 543 -7.31 -5.90 -16.59
N THR A 544 -7.49 -7.07 -17.18
CA THR A 544 -6.41 -7.79 -17.89
C THR A 544 -6.49 -7.53 -19.40
N PRO A 545 -5.40 -7.06 -20.05
CA PRO A 545 -5.36 -6.96 -21.50
C PRO A 545 -5.27 -8.35 -22.14
N VAL A 546 -6.08 -8.60 -23.16
CA VAL A 546 -6.16 -9.88 -23.88
C VAL A 546 -5.58 -9.74 -25.29
N ALA A 547 -4.80 -10.73 -25.74
CA ALA A 547 -4.38 -10.90 -27.12
C ALA A 547 -4.27 -12.41 -27.42
N ASN A 548 -5.06 -12.89 -28.39
CA ASN A 548 -5.10 -14.30 -28.80
C ASN A 548 -3.83 -14.62 -29.63
N GLU A 549 -3.11 -15.73 -29.41
CA GLU A 549 -3.48 -17.15 -29.58
C GLU A 549 -3.84 -17.51 -31.03
N THR A 550 -3.19 -18.48 -31.66
CA THR A 550 -3.14 -19.92 -31.31
C THR A 550 -1.92 -20.59 -32.00
N ALA A 551 -1.40 -21.76 -31.65
CA ALA A 551 -1.47 -22.65 -30.48
C ALA A 551 -0.11 -23.43 -30.47
N VAL A 552 0.19 -24.58 -29.84
CA VAL A 552 -0.48 -25.70 -29.16
C VAL A 552 0.52 -26.13 -28.04
N ALA A 553 0.18 -26.67 -26.87
CA ALA A 553 -0.93 -27.54 -26.49
C ALA A 553 -1.51 -27.27 -25.09
N VAL A 554 -2.39 -28.16 -24.63
CA VAL A 554 -3.24 -28.00 -23.44
C VAL A 554 -2.50 -28.26 -22.14
N VAL A 555 -2.47 -27.25 -21.26
CA VAL A 555 -2.44 -27.44 -19.80
C VAL A 555 -3.45 -26.45 -19.21
N ALA A 556 -4.43 -26.93 -18.45
CA ALA A 556 -5.55 -26.09 -18.00
C ALA A 556 -5.15 -25.17 -16.83
N ALA A 557 -5.52 -23.88 -16.92
CA ALA A 557 -5.44 -22.96 -15.79
C ALA A 557 -6.39 -23.42 -14.67
N SER A 558 -5.86 -23.58 -13.46
CA SER A 558 -6.60 -24.15 -12.34
C SER A 558 -7.38 -23.09 -11.56
N GLU A 559 -8.70 -23.19 -11.55
CA GLU A 559 -9.56 -22.37 -10.70
C GLU A 559 -9.35 -22.70 -9.21
N LEU A 560 -9.52 -21.71 -8.33
CA LEU A 560 -9.57 -21.93 -6.88
C LEU A 560 -11.00 -22.27 -6.45
N LYS A 561 -11.19 -23.35 -5.67
CA LYS A 561 -12.50 -23.83 -5.22
C LYS A 561 -12.45 -24.30 -3.76
N ASP A 562 -13.61 -24.26 -3.10
CA ASP A 562 -13.80 -24.86 -1.78
C ASP A 562 -13.92 -26.39 -1.93
N ILE A 563 -13.08 -27.15 -1.22
CA ILE A 563 -13.07 -28.61 -1.30
C ILE A 563 -14.09 -29.19 -0.32
N GLN A 564 -14.94 -30.08 -0.83
CA GLN A 564 -16.01 -30.74 -0.06
C GLN A 564 -15.73 -32.23 0.19
N TYR A 565 -16.19 -32.69 1.35
CA TYR A 565 -16.09 -34.07 1.84
C TYR A 565 -17.42 -34.53 2.45
N GLU A 566 -17.88 -35.72 2.04
CA GLU A 566 -19.10 -36.33 2.57
C GLU A 566 -18.80 -37.15 3.84
N VAL A 567 -19.45 -36.81 4.96
CA VAL A 567 -19.25 -37.43 6.28
C VAL A 567 -19.55 -38.93 6.22
N GLN A 568 -18.57 -39.76 6.54
CA GLN A 568 -18.69 -41.22 6.47
C GLN A 568 -19.10 -41.84 7.81
N LYS A 569 -19.60 -43.08 7.77
CA LYS A 569 -20.06 -43.82 8.96
C LYS A 569 -18.91 -44.04 9.96
N GLY A 570 -18.93 -43.27 11.06
CA GLY A 570 -17.91 -43.30 12.12
C GLY A 570 -17.00 -42.08 12.17
N ASP A 571 -17.09 -41.15 11.21
CA ASP A 571 -16.44 -39.85 11.33
C ASP A 571 -17.09 -38.98 12.42
N ASN A 572 -16.28 -38.12 13.04
CA ASN A 572 -16.73 -37.00 13.87
C ASN A 572 -15.97 -35.72 13.49
N LEU A 573 -16.48 -34.55 13.91
CA LEU A 573 -15.94 -33.25 13.49
C LEU A 573 -14.44 -33.08 13.82
N GLY A 574 -13.95 -33.67 14.92
CA GLY A 574 -12.53 -33.68 15.28
C GLY A 574 -11.67 -34.66 14.46
N SER A 575 -12.20 -35.85 14.13
CA SER A 575 -11.50 -36.79 13.25
C SER A 575 -11.41 -36.25 11.83
N ILE A 576 -12.45 -35.59 11.32
CA ILE A 576 -12.45 -34.91 10.01
C ILE A 576 -11.42 -33.78 10.01
N ALA A 577 -11.45 -32.85 10.98
CA ALA A 577 -10.48 -31.75 11.06
C ALA A 577 -9.03 -32.25 10.99
N LYS A 578 -8.67 -33.25 11.82
CA LYS A 578 -7.33 -33.86 11.84
C LYS A 578 -6.97 -34.61 10.53
N LYS A 579 -7.96 -35.16 9.84
CA LYS A 579 -7.83 -35.94 8.58
C LYS A 579 -7.59 -35.06 7.36
N PHE A 580 -8.02 -33.79 7.41
CA PHE A 580 -7.83 -32.79 6.35
C PHE A 580 -6.85 -31.66 6.73
N GLY A 581 -6.22 -31.73 7.91
CA GLY A 581 -5.20 -30.76 8.36
C GLY A 581 -5.74 -29.42 8.89
N ALA A 582 -7.07 -29.26 8.97
CA ALA A 582 -7.74 -28.07 9.48
C ALA A 582 -7.93 -28.10 11.00
N SER A 583 -8.18 -26.95 11.64
CA SER A 583 -8.63 -26.94 13.04
C SER A 583 -10.13 -27.20 13.16
N LEU A 584 -10.57 -27.60 14.36
CA LEU A 584 -11.99 -27.76 14.69
C LEU A 584 -12.76 -26.42 14.59
N ALA A 585 -12.09 -25.28 14.76
CA ALA A 585 -12.69 -23.96 14.61
C ALA A 585 -12.91 -23.62 13.13
N ASP A 586 -11.90 -23.83 12.28
CA ASP A 586 -11.97 -23.58 10.84
C ASP A 586 -13.07 -24.42 10.19
N LEU A 587 -13.09 -25.73 10.48
CA LEU A 587 -14.07 -26.65 9.91
C LEU A 587 -15.51 -26.31 10.33
N LYS A 588 -15.72 -25.72 11.52
CA LYS A 588 -17.01 -25.16 11.92
C LYS A 588 -17.33 -23.86 11.19
N GLN A 589 -16.37 -22.94 11.12
CA GLN A 589 -16.52 -21.62 10.49
C GLN A 589 -16.82 -21.73 8.99
N TRP A 590 -16.17 -22.68 8.29
CA TRP A 590 -16.39 -22.91 6.87
C TRP A 590 -17.78 -23.48 6.53
N ASN A 591 -18.40 -24.17 7.49
CA ASN A 591 -19.69 -24.85 7.34
C ASN A 591 -20.82 -24.23 8.19
N ASN A 592 -20.58 -23.10 8.85
CA ASN A 592 -21.50 -22.43 9.77
C ASN A 592 -22.04 -23.35 10.91
N LEU A 593 -21.24 -24.31 11.37
CA LEU A 593 -21.69 -25.31 12.36
C LEU A 593 -21.60 -24.80 13.80
N HIS A 594 -22.76 -24.76 14.45
CA HIS A 594 -22.92 -24.23 15.82
C HIS A 594 -22.73 -25.32 16.92
N SER A 595 -22.55 -26.59 16.55
CA SER A 595 -22.33 -27.71 17.47
C SER A 595 -21.25 -28.68 16.94
N ASN A 596 -21.01 -29.79 17.64
CA ASN A 596 -20.11 -30.86 17.17
C ASN A 596 -20.83 -31.95 16.36
N ASN A 597 -22.16 -31.90 16.26
CA ASN A 597 -22.97 -32.99 15.71
C ASN A 597 -23.04 -32.89 14.18
N ILE A 598 -22.76 -34.01 13.51
CA ILE A 598 -22.81 -34.16 12.05
C ILE A 598 -23.47 -35.50 11.70
N SER A 599 -24.25 -35.53 10.62
CA SER A 599 -24.89 -36.74 10.12
C SER A 599 -24.05 -37.38 9.02
N VAL A 600 -24.07 -38.72 8.94
CA VAL A 600 -23.50 -39.46 7.81
C VAL A 600 -24.23 -39.07 6.52
N GLY A 601 -23.50 -38.83 5.44
CA GLY A 601 -24.03 -38.33 4.16
C GLY A 601 -24.10 -36.80 4.04
N ASN A 602 -23.78 -36.03 5.09
CA ASN A 602 -23.67 -34.58 4.97
C ASN A 602 -22.38 -34.19 4.23
N SER A 603 -22.45 -33.30 3.24
CA SER A 603 -21.26 -32.64 2.67
C SER A 603 -20.76 -31.53 3.59
N LEU A 604 -19.44 -31.46 3.80
CA LEU A 604 -18.74 -30.41 4.55
C LEU A 604 -17.57 -29.85 3.72
N VAL A 605 -17.43 -28.53 3.68
CA VAL A 605 -16.23 -27.84 3.19
C VAL A 605 -15.07 -28.11 4.15
N VAL A 606 -14.04 -28.81 3.68
CA VAL A 606 -12.85 -29.22 4.46
C VAL A 606 -11.58 -28.45 4.11
N ALA A 607 -11.61 -27.62 3.07
CA ALA A 607 -10.62 -26.59 2.77
C ALA A 607 -11.27 -25.48 1.92
N LYS A 608 -10.74 -24.24 1.97
CA LYS A 608 -11.27 -23.10 1.20
C LYS A 608 -10.24 -22.50 0.24
N ASN A 609 -10.70 -22.04 -0.92
CA ASN A 609 -9.87 -21.43 -1.98
C ASN A 609 -8.64 -22.27 -2.40
N GLU A 610 -8.78 -23.59 -2.46
CA GLU A 610 -7.70 -24.49 -2.88
C GLU A 610 -7.66 -24.69 -4.39
N ILE A 611 -6.49 -25.06 -4.92
CA ILE A 611 -6.30 -25.31 -6.36
C ILE A 611 -7.12 -26.54 -6.77
N ALA A 612 -8.09 -26.37 -7.66
CA ALA A 612 -9.06 -27.41 -8.00
C ALA A 612 -8.42 -28.64 -8.69
N ILE A 613 -8.25 -29.72 -7.92
CA ILE A 613 -8.10 -31.07 -8.47
C ILE A 613 -9.45 -31.46 -9.10
N ASN A 614 -9.43 -32.04 -10.31
CA ASN A 614 -10.63 -32.35 -11.10
C ASN A 614 -11.45 -33.56 -10.58
N THR A 615 -11.97 -33.46 -9.35
CA THR A 615 -12.96 -34.37 -8.75
C THR A 615 -13.88 -33.58 -7.80
N ASN A 616 -15.17 -33.50 -8.11
CA ASN A 616 -16.14 -32.68 -7.34
C ASN A 616 -16.49 -33.22 -5.93
N ASN A 617 -15.92 -34.36 -5.52
CA ASN A 617 -15.92 -34.89 -4.15
C ASN A 617 -14.51 -35.37 -3.82
N ALA A 618 -13.95 -34.97 -2.68
CA ALA A 618 -12.59 -35.38 -2.29
C ALA A 618 -12.60 -36.62 -1.37
N THR A 619 -11.65 -37.52 -1.56
CA THR A 619 -11.50 -38.75 -0.77
C THR A 619 -10.39 -38.62 0.28
N VAL A 620 -10.36 -39.51 1.27
CA VAL A 620 -9.34 -39.50 2.33
C VAL A 620 -7.92 -39.53 1.76
N ASP A 621 -7.71 -40.30 0.69
CA ASP A 621 -6.39 -40.51 0.11
C ASP A 621 -5.94 -39.36 -0.80
N SER A 622 -6.86 -38.51 -1.26
CA SER A 622 -6.51 -37.25 -1.97
C SER A 622 -5.80 -36.22 -1.07
N PHE A 623 -5.91 -36.37 0.26
CA PHE A 623 -5.22 -35.54 1.26
C PHE A 623 -4.07 -36.27 1.98
N LYS A 624 -3.86 -37.57 1.74
CA LYS A 624 -2.76 -38.32 2.38
C LYS A 624 -1.41 -37.99 1.74
N LYS A 625 -0.79 -36.94 2.27
CA LYS A 625 0.64 -36.67 2.24
C LYS A 625 1.26 -36.49 0.85
N LYS A 626 1.04 -35.30 0.28
CA LYS A 626 1.98 -34.75 -0.71
C LYS A 626 3.22 -34.20 -0.01
N ASP A 627 4.09 -35.10 0.42
CA ASP A 627 5.53 -34.79 0.40
C ASP A 627 5.86 -34.29 -1.02
N ILE A 628 6.74 -33.29 -1.16
CA ILE A 628 7.06 -32.74 -2.49
C ILE A 628 8.04 -33.69 -3.21
N ALA A 629 7.49 -34.80 -3.69
CA ALA A 629 8.12 -35.70 -4.63
C ALA A 629 8.12 -35.07 -6.03
N THR A 630 9.27 -34.51 -6.40
CA THR A 630 9.85 -34.61 -7.76
C THR A 630 8.85 -34.75 -8.92
N ALA A 631 8.34 -33.62 -9.41
CA ALA A 631 8.04 -33.52 -10.83
C ALA A 631 9.37 -33.67 -11.59
N SER A 632 9.51 -34.74 -12.37
CA SER A 632 10.79 -35.12 -12.98
C SER A 632 11.22 -34.14 -14.07
N SER A 633 11.99 -33.12 -13.68
CA SER A 633 12.94 -32.48 -14.60
C SER A 633 13.87 -33.56 -15.15
N LYS A 634 14.33 -33.44 -16.40
CA LYS A 634 15.37 -34.33 -16.91
C LYS A 634 16.59 -34.23 -15.99
N ASN A 635 17.08 -35.39 -15.53
CA ASN A 635 18.32 -35.46 -14.76
C ASN A 635 19.45 -34.85 -15.58
N ASP A 636 20.09 -33.81 -15.03
CA ASP A 636 21.43 -33.39 -15.41
C ASP A 636 22.27 -33.40 -14.13
N ASP A 637 22.93 -34.55 -13.89
CA ASP A 637 23.65 -34.89 -12.65
C ASP A 637 24.86 -33.96 -12.49
N SER A 638 24.63 -32.81 -11.88
CA SER A 638 25.52 -31.66 -11.99
C SER A 638 26.63 -31.75 -10.93
N ASN A 639 27.86 -31.99 -11.37
CA ASN A 639 29.01 -32.09 -10.50
C ASN A 639 29.54 -30.69 -10.12
N TYR A 640 29.41 -30.32 -8.85
CA TYR A 640 29.96 -29.08 -8.31
C TYR A 640 31.41 -29.30 -7.85
N LEU A 641 32.35 -28.49 -8.36
CA LEU A 641 33.74 -28.52 -7.89
C LEU A 641 33.91 -27.57 -6.70
N VAL A 642 34.24 -28.11 -5.52
CA VAL A 642 34.45 -27.36 -4.27
C VAL A 642 35.54 -26.30 -4.46
N GLN A 643 35.23 -25.05 -4.13
CA GLN A 643 36.18 -23.94 -4.20
C GLN A 643 36.87 -23.68 -2.86
N LYS A 644 37.97 -22.92 -2.87
CA LYS A 644 38.72 -22.59 -1.65
C LYS A 644 37.90 -21.67 -0.74
N GLY A 645 37.35 -22.23 0.33
CA GLY A 645 36.47 -21.55 1.28
C GLY A 645 34.99 -21.97 1.21
N ASP A 646 34.64 -22.95 0.38
CA ASP A 646 33.32 -23.58 0.45
C ASP A 646 33.18 -24.53 1.64
N SER A 647 31.95 -24.64 2.14
CA SER A 647 31.48 -25.67 3.07
C SER A 647 30.22 -26.32 2.53
N LEU A 648 29.82 -27.48 3.08
CA LEU A 648 28.57 -28.14 2.66
C LEU A 648 27.36 -27.20 2.79
N PHE A 649 27.35 -26.28 3.76
CA PHE A 649 26.29 -25.29 3.92
C PHE A 649 26.34 -24.17 2.87
N SER A 650 27.54 -23.66 2.49
CA SER A 650 27.63 -22.66 1.40
C SER A 650 27.27 -23.26 0.04
N ILE A 651 27.49 -24.56 -0.16
CA ILE A 651 27.12 -25.29 -1.37
C ILE A 651 25.62 -25.59 -1.39
N SER A 652 25.05 -26.14 -0.31
CA SER A 652 23.58 -26.35 -0.20
C SER A 652 22.81 -25.06 -0.43
N LYS A 653 23.29 -23.91 0.06
CA LYS A 653 22.70 -22.59 -0.19
C LYS A 653 22.72 -22.14 -1.66
N LYS A 654 23.51 -22.76 -2.55
CA LYS A 654 23.55 -22.45 -4.00
C LYS A 654 22.48 -23.22 -4.80
N TYR A 655 21.91 -24.29 -4.24
CA TYR A 655 20.97 -25.18 -4.93
C TYR A 655 19.61 -25.24 -4.21
N PRO A 656 18.54 -24.62 -4.75
CA PRO A 656 17.22 -24.63 -4.13
C PRO A 656 16.71 -26.05 -3.85
N GLY A 657 16.19 -26.29 -2.64
CA GLY A 657 15.70 -27.59 -2.20
C GLY A 657 16.76 -28.52 -1.59
N VAL A 658 18.04 -28.34 -1.91
CA VAL A 658 19.14 -29.23 -1.46
C VAL A 658 19.60 -28.89 -0.05
N THR A 659 19.55 -29.85 0.89
CA THR A 659 20.10 -29.66 2.25
C THR A 659 21.54 -30.16 2.38
N VAL A 660 22.21 -29.76 3.47
CA VAL A 660 23.52 -30.33 3.88
C VAL A 660 23.45 -31.84 4.06
N SER A 661 22.32 -32.37 4.55
CA SER A 661 22.11 -33.81 4.73
C SER A 661 22.11 -34.54 3.38
N ASP A 662 21.48 -33.95 2.37
CA ASP A 662 21.40 -34.53 1.03
C ASP A 662 22.77 -34.52 0.34
N LEU A 663 23.52 -33.42 0.46
CA LEU A 663 24.90 -33.36 -0.04
C LEU A 663 25.81 -34.42 0.60
N LYS A 664 25.72 -34.61 1.93
CA LYS A 664 26.43 -35.69 2.64
C LYS A 664 26.01 -37.07 2.12
N LYS A 665 24.71 -37.30 1.97
CA LYS A 665 24.11 -38.57 1.53
C LYS A 665 24.41 -38.94 0.08
N TRP A 666 24.48 -37.99 -0.85
CA TRP A 666 24.79 -38.26 -2.26
C TRP A 666 26.28 -38.46 -2.54
N ASN A 667 27.14 -38.02 -1.61
CA ASN A 667 28.60 -38.03 -1.74
C ASN A 667 29.31 -38.90 -0.70
N ASN A 668 28.56 -39.62 0.15
CA ASN A 668 29.05 -40.47 1.24
C ASN A 668 29.99 -39.74 2.24
N ILE A 669 29.72 -38.46 2.52
CA ILE A 669 30.55 -37.63 3.40
C ILE A 669 30.03 -37.72 4.84
N THR A 670 30.86 -38.20 5.75
CA THR A 670 30.52 -38.37 7.18
C THR A 670 30.85 -37.15 8.05
N GLY A 671 31.91 -36.40 7.71
CA GLY A 671 32.31 -35.16 8.38
C GLY A 671 31.71 -33.89 7.75
N ASP A 672 32.31 -32.74 8.03
CA ASP A 672 31.99 -31.45 7.37
C ASP A 672 33.16 -30.88 6.54
N ASP A 673 34.33 -31.53 6.59
CA ASP A 673 35.54 -31.12 5.87
C ASP A 673 35.42 -31.35 4.36
N LEU A 674 35.50 -30.27 3.60
CA LEU A 674 35.60 -30.29 2.13
C LEU A 674 36.99 -29.83 1.69
N LYS A 675 37.58 -30.55 0.73
CA LYS A 675 38.86 -30.17 0.11
C LYS A 675 38.61 -29.40 -1.20
N PRO A 676 39.25 -28.24 -1.43
CA PRO A 676 39.15 -27.54 -2.70
C PRO A 676 39.61 -28.45 -3.87
N GLY A 677 38.85 -28.46 -4.96
CA GLY A 677 39.03 -29.40 -6.07
C GLY A 677 38.31 -30.74 -5.91
N MET A 678 37.63 -31.00 -4.78
CA MET A 678 36.72 -32.14 -4.63
C MET A 678 35.47 -31.95 -5.51
N GLY A 679 35.08 -32.97 -6.27
CA GLY A 679 33.80 -32.98 -6.99
C GLY A 679 32.67 -33.51 -6.09
N LEU A 680 31.57 -32.77 -6.00
CA LEU A 680 30.34 -33.17 -5.34
C LEU A 680 29.22 -33.36 -6.37
N LYS A 681 28.59 -34.53 -6.36
CA LYS A 681 27.35 -34.81 -7.08
C LYS A 681 26.23 -34.02 -6.43
N ILE A 682 25.60 -33.14 -7.20
CA ILE A 682 24.36 -32.46 -6.84
C ILE A 682 23.24 -33.13 -7.62
N LYS A 683 22.15 -33.52 -6.94
CA LYS A 683 20.93 -34.02 -7.56
C LYS A 683 19.84 -32.97 -7.37
N GLY A 684 19.08 -32.70 -8.44
CA GLY A 684 17.94 -31.77 -8.44
C GLY A 684 16.64 -32.43 -8.01
#